data_AF-A0A2D5Q8E2-F1
#
_entry.id   AF-A0A2D5Q8E2-F1
#
_cell.length_a   1.000
_cell.length_b   1.000
_cell.length_c   1.000
_cell.angle_alpha   90.00
_cell.angle_beta   90.00
_cell.angle_gamma   90.00
#
_symmetry.space_group_name_H-M   'P 1'
#
loop_
_entity.id
_entity.type
_entity.pdbx_description
1 polymer ?
#
loop_
_entity_poly.entity_id
_entity_poly.type
_entity_poly.pdbx_seq_one_letter_code
_entity_poly.pdbx_strand_id
1 'polypeptide(L)'
;MITVFELPIGKPVNESISLEEGVLQPFAHGVISTYAGRRKTPQGHRLVRAGRVVGYLCDAEKKGVMLGGAEAKSALEALEAQQKVRHVASSYTIARLGALAELLPEAFVHQADRQGLKSSSNAVERLLARDLSTVVRTLSENMTVRGAMAIDSGMLIDHAGDLPGLGEEERLASELHEMMSGMGHQSMHEGWGMTGQSHWTLHTENGALLLAQSGEISIAAWTEKDANHARLLSSTSIALEGDLIAAGAHGSKLPEGFALREGRGGPDAVLSMLKAAMQEEVTGHLQSGSSSKAVSLILSRGVPVALWAPSFETNEEAMLALTEAKRKVQLIRFPAGTIVSANSGTVEGFTLAGFIETLATVRTRSEARQASLKAMLEDLLGFEASLEELQAARSKLKFNTGGADVAEALPVMRDQAVSAVDAGLRRKLEMAEQRVDALNKEKAVLTSQVNALEKKKDAAQIVAREATESRQENTTALEEANRQLNTMQVDLAQARSQWEEAESRAERLVRRVNELEHQVSERAAELAKAVGDAESSAELQTMLEELSLKEAELQANLSEGSERLSAIRKQSEDEERRLRVLSEQVNTSRERHARAQADLIAAQEQVHVSNLELESVRTEEKHARQRTEEDRLRRAEDEARRANIQAELRELMDERRQVLRELGDLGARRGHAEAELSTLVDKATSLAEAHEEALADIQEAERLRARLAEEPLAQALLDDNTTFQGLGPVLERLEHARSLGYSVTMLDRAVERALQVIQGTVDHVAATPRHLLSSEVMTLLERQVPQTAGAVRGLARWSVQQRLEQQLGETVNHVVVDLEHLLEDFDRSITMLRRIRNVLEQVERLGAPSHEVHALLANCQRPEALPSLAMGTRKLIQVALDDIYLEADQRDAGEAIGLEETARVLEELITQLDASGLTDGRPRGMMWAFQRDGLLPFERESIPAEQRIPVNEAMLDDMEPHLIQAEAVEIVAPDAGETVDDEGWSPLPPPTNEDAPVSEVVATNESSTGTDSLEDERAQLEAELARLDAERSHRIAHTPAPASSGADTALADLESRLSDIEF
;
A
#
# COMPACT_ATOMS: atom_id res chain seq x y z
N MET A 1 -27.28 39.03 13.25
CA MET A 1 -26.38 37.86 13.09
C MET A 1 -27.20 36.68 13.53
N ILE A 2 -27.56 35.78 12.60
CA ILE A 2 -28.03 34.46 13.03
C ILE A 2 -26.76 33.77 13.52
N THR A 3 -26.77 33.37 14.78
CA THR A 3 -25.63 32.79 15.46
C THR A 3 -25.47 31.34 15.05
N VAL A 4 -24.25 30.81 15.10
CA VAL A 4 -23.99 29.38 14.97
C VAL A 4 -24.95 28.62 15.90
N PHE A 5 -25.58 27.57 15.37
CA PHE A 5 -26.48 26.71 16.15
C PHE A 5 -25.70 26.02 17.27
N GLU A 6 -26.36 25.72 18.39
CA GLU A 6 -25.73 24.95 19.44
C GLU A 6 -25.62 23.48 19.03
N LEU A 7 -24.45 22.87 19.29
CA LEU A 7 -24.26 21.44 19.10
C LEU A 7 -24.86 20.65 20.27
N PRO A 8 -25.19 19.36 20.06
CA PRO A 8 -25.92 18.58 21.04
C PRO A 8 -25.28 18.54 22.43
N ILE A 9 -26.11 18.44 23.47
CA ILE A 9 -25.61 18.43 24.85
C ILE A 9 -24.85 17.12 25.11
N GLY A 10 -23.61 17.26 25.60
CA GLY A 10 -22.76 16.14 26.01
C GLY A 10 -22.33 16.25 27.47
N LYS A 11 -21.49 15.31 27.91
CA LYS A 11 -20.93 15.36 29.26
C LYS A 11 -19.90 16.48 29.33
N PRO A 12 -20.07 17.51 30.19
CA PRO A 12 -19.15 18.64 30.23
C PRO A 12 -17.76 18.19 30.65
N VAL A 13 -16.74 18.69 29.97
CA VAL A 13 -15.33 18.44 30.27
C VAL A 13 -14.77 19.63 31.02
N ASN A 14 -14.32 19.40 32.26
CA ASN A 14 -13.80 20.45 33.15
C ASN A 14 -12.27 20.60 33.08
N GLU A 15 -11.60 19.76 32.30
CA GLU A 15 -10.13 19.79 32.14
C GLU A 15 -9.69 20.93 31.20
N SER A 16 -8.43 21.36 31.33
CA SER A 16 -7.88 22.42 30.47
C SER A 16 -7.75 21.95 29.02
N ILE A 17 -8.30 22.72 28.11
CA ILE A 17 -8.28 22.46 26.66
C ILE A 17 -7.11 23.22 26.05
N SER A 18 -6.25 22.53 25.29
CA SER A 18 -5.21 23.15 24.45
C SER A 18 -5.60 22.98 22.99
N LEU A 19 -5.52 24.04 22.19
CA LEU A 19 -5.88 24.03 20.77
C LEU A 19 -4.66 24.06 19.84
N GLU A 20 -3.47 23.84 20.38
CA GLU A 20 -2.24 23.73 19.59
C GLU A 20 -2.30 22.52 18.63
N GLU A 21 -1.77 22.71 17.42
CA GLU A 21 -1.79 21.68 16.39
C GLU A 21 -0.98 20.45 16.82
N GLY A 22 -1.58 19.26 16.67
CA GLY A 22 -0.96 17.99 17.09
C GLY A 22 -1.13 17.63 18.57
N VAL A 23 -1.80 18.46 19.39
CA VAL A 23 -2.09 18.14 20.80
C VAL A 23 -3.42 17.39 20.93
N LEU A 24 -3.39 16.23 21.59
CA LEU A 24 -4.58 15.46 21.89
C LEU A 24 -5.39 16.10 23.03
N GLN A 25 -6.69 16.13 22.85
CA GLN A 25 -7.67 16.61 23.81
C GLN A 25 -7.85 15.60 24.96
N PRO A 26 -8.27 16.06 26.15
CA PRO A 26 -8.48 15.18 27.32
C PRO A 26 -9.61 14.15 27.16
N PHE A 27 -10.40 14.22 26.08
CA PHE A 27 -11.50 13.33 25.80
C PHE A 27 -11.41 12.77 24.37
N ALA A 28 -11.86 11.52 24.19
CA ALA A 28 -11.72 10.82 22.92
C ALA A 28 -12.66 11.38 21.84
N HIS A 29 -13.95 11.54 22.12
CA HIS A 29 -14.94 11.97 21.13
C HIS A 29 -15.78 13.11 21.70
N GLY A 30 -16.06 14.14 20.90
CA GLY A 30 -16.89 15.24 21.37
C GLY A 30 -16.77 16.51 20.56
N VAL A 31 -17.05 17.64 21.20
CA VAL A 31 -17.09 18.98 20.63
C VAL A 31 -16.41 19.98 21.55
N ILE A 32 -15.71 20.94 20.95
CA ILE A 32 -15.24 22.15 21.62
C ILE A 32 -15.93 23.34 20.96
N SER A 33 -16.73 24.07 21.73
CA SER A 33 -17.45 25.25 21.27
C SER A 33 -16.71 26.52 21.70
N THR A 34 -16.43 27.41 20.75
CA THR A 34 -15.73 28.68 20.98
C THR A 34 -16.74 29.82 21.11
N TYR A 35 -16.64 30.59 22.20
CA TYR A 35 -17.47 31.75 22.50
C TYR A 35 -16.59 33.01 22.55
N ALA A 36 -16.89 34.02 21.74
CA ALA A 36 -16.20 35.31 21.88
C ALA A 36 -16.76 36.16 23.03
N GLY A 37 -15.85 36.62 23.90
CA GLY A 37 -16.17 37.54 24.98
C GLY A 37 -17.22 37.00 25.96
N ARG A 38 -18.32 37.74 26.15
CA ARG A 38 -19.43 37.39 27.05
C ARG A 38 -20.70 36.92 26.32
N ARG A 39 -20.58 36.54 25.03
CA ARG A 39 -21.74 36.07 24.26
C ARG A 39 -22.25 34.75 24.82
N LYS A 40 -23.57 34.58 24.81
CA LYS A 40 -24.23 33.32 25.20
C LYS A 40 -24.22 32.29 24.07
N THR A 41 -24.03 32.72 22.82
CA THR A 41 -24.05 31.87 21.65
C THR A 41 -22.63 31.58 21.14
N PRO A 42 -22.38 30.37 20.62
CA PRO A 42 -21.09 30.00 20.06
C PRO A 42 -20.84 30.76 18.74
N GLN A 43 -19.57 31.00 18.44
CA GLN A 43 -19.11 31.51 17.13
C GLN A 43 -18.53 30.41 16.23
N GLY A 44 -18.26 29.24 16.80
CA GLY A 44 -17.95 28.05 16.02
C GLY A 44 -17.61 26.87 16.90
N HIS A 45 -17.40 25.74 16.25
CA HIS A 45 -17.24 24.44 16.89
C HIS A 45 -16.08 23.67 16.27
N ARG A 46 -15.43 22.87 17.11
CA ARG A 46 -14.43 21.87 16.71
C ARG A 46 -14.93 20.49 17.08
N LEU A 47 -14.93 19.57 16.12
CA LEU A 47 -15.27 18.17 16.33
C LEU A 47 -14.01 17.40 16.70
N VAL A 48 -14.07 16.64 17.79
CA VAL A 48 -12.94 15.86 18.30
C VAL A 48 -13.22 14.38 18.08
N ARG A 49 -12.27 13.68 17.46
CA ARG A 49 -12.27 12.22 17.31
C ARG A 49 -10.93 11.65 17.76
N ALA A 50 -11.00 10.64 18.61
CA ALA A 50 -9.84 9.99 19.21
C ALA A 50 -8.82 10.96 19.85
N GLY A 51 -9.33 12.05 20.45
CA GLY A 51 -8.53 13.13 21.03
C GLY A 51 -8.05 14.16 20.01
N ARG A 52 -8.18 13.93 18.70
CA ARG A 52 -7.75 14.87 17.65
C ARG A 52 -8.89 15.77 17.21
N VAL A 53 -8.60 17.03 16.89
CA VAL A 53 -9.58 17.89 16.22
C VAL A 53 -9.61 17.51 14.74
N VAL A 54 -10.77 17.06 14.26
CA VAL A 54 -10.95 16.54 12.89
C VAL A 54 -11.97 17.32 12.07
N GLY A 55 -12.76 18.18 12.71
CA GLY A 55 -13.76 18.99 12.04
C GLY A 55 -13.90 20.38 12.65
N TYR A 56 -14.35 21.33 11.85
CA TYR A 56 -14.47 22.75 12.16
C TYR A 56 -15.76 23.31 11.56
N LEU A 57 -16.45 24.15 12.32
CA LEU A 57 -17.63 24.90 11.89
C LEU A 57 -17.52 26.33 12.38
N CYS A 58 -17.82 27.30 11.54
CA CYS A 58 -17.80 28.72 11.92
C CYS A 58 -18.89 29.49 11.16
N ASP A 59 -19.36 30.60 11.73
CA ASP A 59 -20.27 31.52 11.04
C ASP A 59 -19.53 32.23 9.89
N ALA A 60 -20.15 32.36 8.73
CA ALA A 60 -19.58 33.16 7.64
C ALA A 60 -19.87 34.65 7.84
N GLU A 61 -19.16 35.53 7.13
CA GLU A 61 -19.48 36.96 7.13
C GLU A 61 -20.87 37.26 6.52
N LYS A 62 -21.34 36.39 5.61
CA LYS A 62 -22.65 36.49 4.96
C LYS A 62 -23.74 35.85 5.82
N LYS A 63 -24.85 36.57 6.03
CA LYS A 63 -25.99 36.09 6.84
C LYS A 63 -26.59 34.80 6.26
N GLY A 64 -26.75 33.79 7.10
CA GLY A 64 -27.40 32.51 6.74
C GLY A 64 -26.48 31.51 6.03
N VAL A 65 -25.17 31.81 5.97
CA VAL A 65 -24.14 30.95 5.39
C VAL A 65 -23.19 30.50 6.48
N MET A 66 -22.88 29.20 6.54
CA MET A 66 -21.93 28.59 7.46
C MET A 66 -20.65 28.18 6.72
N LEU A 67 -19.50 28.32 7.37
CA LEU A 67 -18.22 27.78 6.93
C LEU A 67 -18.02 26.40 7.56
N GLY A 68 -17.44 25.46 6.80
CA GLY A 68 -17.06 24.12 7.27
C GLY A 68 -15.65 23.75 6.83
N GLY A 69 -15.04 22.77 7.50
CA GLY A 69 -13.74 22.23 7.09
C GLY A 69 -12.58 23.24 7.21
N ALA A 70 -11.73 23.32 6.19
CA ALA A 70 -10.51 24.15 6.23
C ALA A 70 -10.80 25.65 6.35
N GLU A 71 -11.80 26.16 5.63
CA GLU A 71 -12.23 27.57 5.74
C GLU A 71 -12.66 27.93 7.17
N ALA A 72 -13.41 27.04 7.82
CA ALA A 72 -13.83 27.22 9.20
C ALA A 72 -12.65 27.15 10.19
N LYS A 73 -11.63 26.32 9.91
CA LYS A 73 -10.39 26.26 10.71
C LYS A 73 -9.69 27.62 10.68
N SER A 74 -9.40 28.16 9.49
CA SER A 74 -8.71 29.44 9.34
C SER A 74 -9.51 30.61 9.93
N ALA A 75 -10.83 30.61 9.77
CA ALA A 75 -11.70 31.63 10.36
C ALA A 75 -11.68 31.59 11.90
N LEU A 76 -11.71 30.39 12.51
CA LEU A 76 -11.64 30.24 13.96
C LEU A 76 -10.27 30.65 14.53
N GLU A 77 -9.18 30.28 13.87
CA GLU A 77 -7.82 30.67 14.29
C GLU A 77 -7.62 32.19 14.22
N ALA A 78 -8.12 32.83 13.15
CA ALA A 78 -8.09 34.30 13.03
C ALA A 78 -8.90 34.98 14.13
N LEU A 79 -10.05 34.42 14.51
CA LEU A 79 -10.91 34.93 15.57
C LEU A 79 -10.25 34.83 16.94
N GLU A 80 -9.60 33.70 17.22
CA GLU A 80 -8.90 33.44 18.48
C GLU A 80 -7.64 34.32 18.63
N ALA A 81 -6.97 34.65 17.53
CA ALA A 81 -5.87 35.61 17.53
C ALA A 81 -6.33 37.05 17.82
N GLN A 82 -7.54 37.43 17.38
CA GLN A 82 -8.05 38.80 17.49
C GLN A 82 -8.83 39.09 18.78
N GLN A 83 -9.51 38.09 19.35
CA GLN A 83 -10.44 38.28 20.46
C GLN A 83 -10.19 37.31 21.62
N LYS A 84 -10.48 37.76 22.85
CA LYS A 84 -10.55 36.86 24.00
C LYS A 84 -11.73 35.92 23.85
N VAL A 85 -11.43 34.63 23.70
CA VAL A 85 -12.39 33.55 23.57
C VAL A 85 -12.49 32.71 24.84
N ARG A 86 -13.64 32.06 25.02
CA ARG A 86 -13.89 31.02 26.02
C ARG A 86 -14.23 29.73 25.30
N HIS A 87 -13.56 28.63 25.66
CA HIS A 87 -13.87 27.31 25.15
C HIS A 87 -14.75 26.54 26.15
N VAL A 88 -15.75 25.83 25.64
CA VAL A 88 -16.57 24.89 26.41
C VAL A 88 -16.53 23.56 25.67
N ALA A 89 -16.06 22.51 26.34
CA ALA A 89 -15.98 21.18 25.76
C ALA A 89 -17.05 20.24 26.33
N SER A 90 -17.57 19.40 25.44
CA SER A 90 -18.54 18.36 25.73
C SER A 90 -18.06 17.05 25.11
N SER A 91 -18.01 15.98 25.91
CA SER A 91 -17.67 14.65 25.43
C SER A 91 -18.92 13.86 25.01
N TYR A 92 -18.76 13.06 23.94
CA TYR A 92 -19.77 12.21 23.33
C TYR A 92 -19.29 10.76 23.28
N THR A 93 -20.23 9.83 23.06
CA THR A 93 -19.88 8.47 22.62
C THR A 93 -19.57 8.49 21.12
N ILE A 94 -18.87 7.45 20.61
CA ILE A 94 -18.55 7.35 19.19
C ILE A 94 -19.80 7.36 18.29
N ALA A 95 -20.88 6.71 18.74
CA ALA A 95 -22.17 6.68 18.03
C ALA A 95 -22.84 8.06 17.99
N ARG A 96 -22.78 8.82 19.09
CA ARG A 96 -23.30 10.20 19.17
C ARG A 96 -22.51 11.14 18.26
N LEU A 97 -21.18 11.04 18.25
CA LEU A 97 -20.35 11.77 17.28
C LEU A 97 -20.65 11.34 15.83
N GLY A 98 -20.93 10.05 15.60
CA GLY A 98 -21.37 9.53 14.31
C GLY A 98 -22.68 10.15 13.83
N ALA A 99 -23.71 10.22 14.68
CA ALA A 99 -24.98 10.89 14.35
C ALA A 99 -24.78 12.38 14.01
N LEU A 100 -23.88 13.07 14.72
CA LEU A 100 -23.51 14.44 14.39
C LEU A 100 -22.80 14.54 13.03
N ALA A 101 -21.92 13.58 12.73
CA ALA A 101 -21.16 13.55 11.48
C ALA A 101 -22.02 13.24 10.25
N GLU A 102 -23.18 12.58 10.42
CA GLU A 102 -24.18 12.43 9.37
C GLU A 102 -24.89 13.72 9.03
N LEU A 103 -25.23 14.51 10.06
CA LEU A 103 -25.96 15.75 9.87
C LEU A 103 -25.06 16.89 9.38
N LEU A 104 -23.79 16.89 9.80
CA LEU A 104 -22.80 17.92 9.50
C LEU A 104 -21.52 17.35 8.84
N PRO A 105 -21.62 16.67 7.69
CA PRO A 105 -20.45 16.17 6.98
C PRO A 105 -19.53 17.31 6.51
N GLU A 106 -20.06 18.53 6.38
CA GLU A 106 -19.31 19.73 6.02
C GLU A 106 -18.27 20.14 7.06
N ALA A 107 -18.45 19.74 8.31
CA ALA A 107 -17.53 20.07 9.38
C ALA A 107 -16.15 19.44 9.17
N PHE A 108 -16.08 18.23 8.60
CA PHE A 108 -14.84 17.47 8.50
C PHE A 108 -13.95 18.01 7.38
N VAL A 109 -12.66 18.22 7.69
CA VAL A 109 -11.66 18.62 6.69
C VAL A 109 -11.41 17.48 5.71
N HIS A 110 -11.49 16.24 6.17
CA HIS A 110 -11.20 15.08 5.35
C HIS A 110 -12.21 13.95 5.58
N GLN A 111 -12.60 13.27 4.49
CA GLN A 111 -13.60 12.20 4.56
C GLN A 111 -13.13 10.97 5.34
N ALA A 112 -11.82 10.67 5.35
CA ALA A 112 -11.24 9.57 6.11
C ALA A 112 -11.55 9.67 7.61
N ASP A 113 -11.63 10.90 8.15
CA ASP A 113 -11.90 11.15 9.57
C ASP A 113 -13.37 10.90 9.95
N ARG A 114 -14.25 10.71 8.96
CA ARG A 114 -15.62 10.23 9.15
C ARG A 114 -15.72 8.70 9.11
N GLN A 115 -14.80 8.02 8.43
CA GLN A 115 -14.83 6.56 8.30
C GLN A 115 -14.69 5.86 9.66
N GLY A 116 -15.61 4.95 9.95
CA GLY A 116 -15.65 4.22 11.23
C GLY A 116 -16.39 4.96 12.36
N LEU A 117 -16.85 6.19 12.14
CA LEU A 117 -17.89 6.78 12.96
C LEU A 117 -19.21 6.08 12.58
N LYS A 118 -19.51 4.98 13.27
CA LYS A 118 -20.77 4.26 13.11
C LYS A 118 -21.90 5.22 13.44
N SER A 119 -22.60 5.68 12.44
CA SER A 119 -23.93 6.20 12.61
C SER A 119 -24.91 5.06 12.51
N SER A 120 -25.95 5.12 13.32
CA SER A 120 -26.95 4.06 13.39
C SER A 120 -27.95 4.15 12.22
N SER A 121 -27.96 5.27 11.47
CA SER A 121 -28.92 5.53 10.41
C SER A 121 -28.26 5.42 9.04
N ASN A 122 -28.92 4.82 8.06
CA ASN A 122 -28.43 4.81 6.68
C ASN A 122 -29.23 5.86 5.91
N ALA A 123 -28.60 7.01 5.62
CA ALA A 123 -29.26 8.12 4.92
C ALA A 123 -29.82 7.70 3.55
N VAL A 124 -29.18 6.72 2.90
CA VAL A 124 -29.62 6.16 1.61
C VAL A 124 -30.86 5.29 1.75
N GLU A 125 -30.93 4.41 2.75
CA GLU A 125 -32.15 3.63 3.02
C GLU A 125 -33.34 4.54 3.30
N ARG A 126 -33.12 5.63 4.05
CA ARG A 126 -34.17 6.63 4.32
C ARG A 126 -34.59 7.40 3.08
N LEU A 127 -33.67 7.68 2.15
CA LEU A 127 -33.97 8.33 0.89
C LEU A 127 -34.75 7.40 -0.05
N LEU A 128 -34.33 6.15 -0.17
CA LEU A 128 -34.92 5.16 -1.06
C LEU A 128 -36.28 4.64 -0.56
N ALA A 129 -36.63 4.88 0.70
CA ALA A 129 -37.96 4.64 1.25
C ALA A 129 -38.98 5.76 0.97
N ARG A 130 -38.59 6.83 0.25
CA ARG A 130 -39.45 7.99 -0.09
C ARG A 130 -39.98 7.89 -1.52
N ASP A 131 -40.84 8.83 -1.90
CA ASP A 131 -41.19 9.01 -3.31
C ASP A 131 -39.93 9.38 -4.10
N LEU A 132 -39.49 8.46 -4.96
CA LEU A 132 -38.22 8.58 -5.67
C LEU A 132 -38.23 9.74 -6.66
N SER A 133 -39.41 10.14 -7.14
CA SER A 133 -39.60 11.29 -8.02
C SER A 133 -39.26 12.60 -7.30
N THR A 134 -39.65 12.74 -6.03
CA THR A 134 -39.32 13.92 -5.23
C THR A 134 -37.83 13.92 -4.85
N VAL A 135 -37.25 12.74 -4.61
CA VAL A 135 -35.81 12.58 -4.37
C VAL A 135 -34.99 13.05 -5.57
N VAL A 136 -35.31 12.57 -6.77
CA VAL A 136 -34.61 12.92 -8.03
C VAL A 136 -34.70 14.42 -8.32
N ARG A 137 -35.87 15.03 -8.14
CA ARG A 137 -36.03 16.49 -8.31
C ARG A 137 -35.20 17.29 -7.32
N THR A 138 -35.24 16.92 -6.04
CA THR A 138 -34.49 17.62 -4.99
C THR A 138 -32.98 17.48 -5.18
N LEU A 139 -32.52 16.34 -5.73
CA LEU A 139 -31.13 16.15 -6.14
C LEU A 139 -30.75 17.12 -7.28
N SER A 140 -31.60 17.22 -8.31
CA SER A 140 -31.36 18.08 -9.47
C SER A 140 -31.38 19.59 -9.16
N GLU A 141 -32.01 20.01 -8.05
CA GLU A 141 -31.99 21.41 -7.60
C GLU A 141 -30.61 21.87 -7.09
N ASN A 142 -29.73 20.92 -6.77
CA ASN A 142 -28.38 21.24 -6.31
C ASN A 142 -27.49 21.58 -7.51
N MET A 143 -26.82 22.74 -7.48
CA MET A 143 -26.02 23.24 -8.60
C MET A 143 -24.88 22.30 -9.05
N THR A 144 -24.38 21.44 -8.17
CA THR A 144 -23.32 20.48 -8.52
C THR A 144 -23.84 19.24 -9.24
N VAL A 145 -25.17 19.07 -9.33
CA VAL A 145 -25.83 17.93 -9.99
C VAL A 145 -26.24 18.36 -11.39
N ARG A 146 -25.78 17.61 -12.39
CA ARG A 146 -26.17 17.79 -13.79
C ARG A 146 -27.50 17.11 -14.06
N GLY A 147 -27.64 15.86 -13.61
CA GLY A 147 -28.86 15.09 -13.73
C GLY A 147 -28.93 13.96 -12.71
N ALA A 148 -30.13 13.46 -12.45
CA ALA A 148 -30.38 12.35 -11.54
C ALA A 148 -31.51 11.45 -12.07
N MET A 149 -31.49 10.19 -11.67
CA MET A 149 -32.39 9.14 -12.12
C MET A 149 -32.70 8.18 -10.97
N ALA A 150 -33.93 7.69 -10.89
CA ALA A 150 -34.34 6.60 -10.00
C ALA A 150 -34.70 5.35 -10.81
N ILE A 151 -34.24 4.20 -10.33
CA ILE A 151 -34.32 2.89 -11.00
C ILE A 151 -34.91 1.87 -10.01
N ASP A 152 -35.83 1.04 -10.46
CA ASP A 152 -36.31 -0.14 -9.73
C ASP A 152 -36.13 -1.36 -10.61
N SER A 153 -35.31 -2.33 -10.18
CA SER A 153 -35.10 -3.61 -10.88
C SER A 153 -34.79 -3.47 -12.39
N GLY A 154 -34.09 -2.39 -12.77
CA GLY A 154 -33.72 -2.07 -14.15
C GLY A 154 -34.74 -1.22 -14.92
N MET A 155 -35.90 -0.91 -14.33
CA MET A 155 -36.89 0.00 -14.87
C MET A 155 -36.66 1.43 -14.40
N LEU A 156 -36.76 2.39 -15.32
CA LEU A 156 -36.74 3.82 -15.02
C LEU A 156 -38.02 4.25 -14.30
N ILE A 157 -37.87 4.90 -13.15
CA ILE A 157 -39.01 5.46 -12.38
C ILE A 157 -39.21 6.92 -12.72
N ASP A 158 -38.16 7.73 -12.57
CA ASP A 158 -38.16 9.17 -12.88
C ASP A 158 -36.73 9.64 -13.19
N HIS A 159 -36.62 10.74 -13.93
CA HIS A 159 -35.35 11.42 -14.20
C HIS A 159 -35.52 12.94 -14.18
N ALA A 160 -34.46 13.66 -13.81
CA ALA A 160 -34.41 15.11 -13.83
C ALA A 160 -33.01 15.63 -14.16
N GLY A 161 -32.93 16.76 -14.86
CA GLY A 161 -31.67 17.37 -15.29
C GLY A 161 -31.12 16.78 -16.58
N ASP A 162 -29.84 17.00 -16.83
CA ASP A 162 -29.11 16.60 -18.03
C ASP A 162 -28.41 15.25 -17.80
N LEU A 163 -28.91 14.20 -18.46
CA LEU A 163 -28.41 12.83 -18.39
C LEU A 163 -27.53 12.51 -19.61
N PRO A 164 -26.50 11.64 -19.47
CA PRO A 164 -25.72 11.20 -20.63
C PRO A 164 -26.55 10.27 -21.52
N GLY A 165 -26.59 10.58 -22.82
CA GLY A 165 -27.41 9.86 -23.80
C GLY A 165 -28.82 10.47 -23.91
N LEU A 166 -28.98 11.45 -24.80
CA LEU A 166 -30.26 12.10 -25.06
C LEU A 166 -31.28 11.08 -25.61
N GLY A 167 -32.35 10.79 -24.86
CA GLY A 167 -33.46 9.95 -25.28
C GLY A 167 -33.27 8.43 -25.14
N GLU A 168 -32.22 7.99 -24.43
CA GLU A 168 -31.97 6.57 -24.12
C GLU A 168 -32.04 6.29 -22.60
N GLU A 169 -32.90 7.01 -21.86
CA GLU A 169 -32.93 6.93 -20.39
C GLU A 169 -33.31 5.52 -19.87
N GLU A 170 -34.23 4.83 -20.56
CA GLU A 170 -34.65 3.46 -20.21
C GLU A 170 -33.50 2.45 -20.38
N ARG A 171 -32.71 2.60 -21.44
CA ARG A 171 -31.54 1.75 -21.69
C ARG A 171 -30.47 2.01 -20.63
N LEU A 172 -30.20 3.28 -20.32
CA LEU A 172 -29.26 3.67 -19.27
C LEU A 172 -29.65 3.10 -17.90
N ALA A 173 -30.94 3.10 -17.56
CA ALA A 173 -31.44 2.48 -16.32
C ALA A 173 -31.15 0.98 -16.26
N SER A 174 -31.31 0.26 -17.39
CA SER A 174 -31.04 -1.18 -17.47
C SER A 174 -29.54 -1.50 -17.35
N GLU A 175 -28.67 -0.74 -18.02
CA GLU A 175 -27.21 -0.91 -17.97
C GLU A 175 -26.66 -0.59 -16.57
N LEU A 176 -27.16 0.46 -15.92
CA LEU A 176 -26.78 0.80 -14.55
C LEU A 176 -27.23 -0.26 -13.55
N HIS A 177 -28.43 -0.83 -13.72
CA HIS A 177 -28.90 -1.91 -12.87
C HIS A 177 -28.06 -3.18 -13.02
N GLU A 178 -27.67 -3.56 -14.24
CA GLU A 178 -26.79 -4.70 -14.48
C GLU A 178 -25.41 -4.48 -13.83
N MET A 179 -24.85 -3.27 -13.98
CA MET A 179 -23.60 -2.89 -13.33
C MET A 179 -23.70 -2.96 -11.80
N MET A 180 -24.78 -2.45 -11.20
CA MET A 180 -25.00 -2.52 -9.75
C MET A 180 -25.27 -3.93 -9.26
N SER A 181 -26.00 -4.76 -10.03
CA SER A 181 -26.23 -6.17 -9.72
C SER A 181 -24.90 -6.96 -9.68
N GLY A 182 -23.99 -6.65 -10.61
CA GLY A 182 -22.63 -7.20 -10.62
C GLY A 182 -21.78 -6.75 -9.43
N MET A 183 -21.95 -5.50 -8.96
CA MET A 183 -21.25 -4.98 -7.77
C MET A 183 -21.91 -5.39 -6.43
N GLY A 184 -23.20 -5.70 -6.44
CA GLY A 184 -24.08 -5.82 -5.27
C GLY A 184 -24.06 -7.16 -4.55
N HIS A 185 -23.13 -8.07 -4.85
CA HIS A 185 -22.95 -9.28 -4.05
C HIS A 185 -22.55 -8.88 -2.63
N GLN A 186 -23.48 -9.04 -1.67
CA GLN A 186 -23.33 -8.71 -0.25
C GLN A 186 -22.05 -9.28 0.39
N SER A 187 -21.48 -10.35 -0.17
CA SER A 187 -20.19 -10.92 0.21
C SER A 187 -19.00 -9.98 0.00
N MET A 188 -19.07 -9.05 -0.96
CA MET A 188 -18.01 -8.05 -1.20
C MET A 188 -18.03 -6.93 -0.15
N HIS A 189 -19.21 -6.55 0.37
CA HIS A 189 -19.34 -5.45 1.33
C HIS A 189 -18.69 -5.76 2.69
N GLU A 190 -18.88 -6.96 3.23
CA GLU A 190 -18.22 -7.38 4.48
C GLU A 190 -16.74 -7.69 4.26
N GLY A 191 -16.39 -8.34 3.14
CA GLY A 191 -15.01 -8.72 2.82
C GLY A 191 -14.07 -7.53 2.58
N TRP A 192 -14.58 -6.40 2.09
CA TRP A 192 -13.77 -5.21 1.77
C TRP A 192 -13.76 -4.17 2.90
N GLY A 193 -14.36 -4.46 4.05
CA GLY A 193 -14.44 -3.52 5.17
C GLY A 193 -15.29 -2.27 4.87
N MET A 194 -16.10 -2.31 3.80
CA MET A 194 -17.00 -1.24 3.35
C MET A 194 -18.31 -1.21 4.16
N THR A 195 -18.22 -1.47 5.46
CA THR A 195 -19.36 -1.43 6.36
C THR A 195 -19.77 0.03 6.62
N GLY A 196 -20.97 0.41 6.15
CA GLY A 196 -21.54 1.74 6.35
C GLY A 196 -21.40 2.74 5.19
N GLN A 197 -20.88 2.33 4.02
CA GLN A 197 -21.07 3.09 2.77
C GLN A 197 -22.18 2.45 1.95
N SER A 198 -23.27 3.20 1.75
CA SER A 198 -24.48 2.76 1.03
C SER A 198 -24.60 3.33 -0.38
N HIS A 199 -23.54 3.98 -0.86
CA HIS A 199 -23.45 4.51 -2.22
C HIS A 199 -22.03 4.34 -2.75
N TRP A 200 -21.94 4.26 -4.06
CA TRP A 200 -20.74 4.19 -4.88
C TRP A 200 -20.55 5.51 -5.60
N THR A 201 -19.30 5.90 -5.82
CA THR A 201 -18.95 7.08 -6.60
C THR A 201 -17.99 6.68 -7.70
N LEU A 202 -18.42 6.80 -8.95
CA LEU A 202 -17.64 6.53 -10.15
C LEU A 202 -17.17 7.86 -10.72
N HIS A 203 -15.86 8.09 -10.80
CA HIS A 203 -15.32 9.30 -11.39
C HIS A 203 -15.09 9.08 -12.89
N THR A 204 -15.54 10.03 -13.71
CA THR A 204 -15.39 10.05 -15.17
C THR A 204 -14.63 11.32 -15.58
N GLU A 205 -14.17 11.40 -16.84
CA GLU A 205 -13.48 12.61 -17.33
C GLU A 205 -14.38 13.85 -17.28
N ASN A 206 -15.68 13.68 -17.52
CA ASN A 206 -16.63 14.76 -17.61
C ASN A 206 -17.30 15.13 -16.27
N GLY A 207 -17.07 14.37 -15.19
CA GLY A 207 -17.76 14.56 -13.91
C GLY A 207 -17.71 13.31 -13.03
N ALA A 208 -18.64 13.16 -12.09
CA ALA A 208 -18.76 11.97 -11.27
C ALA A 208 -20.20 11.42 -11.28
N LEU A 209 -20.33 10.13 -11.00
CA LEU A 209 -21.59 9.40 -10.95
C LEU A 209 -21.75 8.78 -9.56
N LEU A 210 -22.75 9.25 -8.82
CA LEU A 210 -23.24 8.65 -7.59
C LEU A 210 -24.18 7.49 -7.94
N LEU A 211 -23.99 6.32 -7.33
CA LEU A 211 -24.93 5.22 -7.37
C LEU A 211 -25.28 4.79 -5.95
N ALA A 212 -26.53 4.88 -5.56
CA ALA A 212 -27.01 4.50 -4.24
C ALA A 212 -28.05 3.39 -4.39
N GLN A 213 -27.91 2.28 -3.66
CA GLN A 213 -28.81 1.12 -3.78
C GLN A 213 -29.33 0.67 -2.42
N SER A 214 -30.61 0.30 -2.36
CA SER A 214 -31.24 -0.37 -1.21
C SER A 214 -32.25 -1.38 -1.72
N GLY A 215 -31.93 -2.67 -1.63
CA GLY A 215 -32.72 -3.72 -2.23
C GLY A 215 -32.71 -3.63 -3.76
N GLU A 216 -33.89 -3.63 -4.37
CA GLU A 216 -34.09 -3.56 -5.83
C GLU A 216 -34.13 -2.11 -6.36
N ILE A 217 -34.26 -1.14 -5.45
CA ILE A 217 -34.35 0.29 -5.78
C ILE A 217 -32.96 0.93 -5.75
N SER A 218 -32.67 1.74 -6.76
CA SER A 218 -31.41 2.45 -6.91
C SER A 218 -31.60 3.89 -7.39
N ILE A 219 -30.69 4.78 -7.02
CA ILE A 219 -30.61 6.15 -7.52
C ILE A 219 -29.24 6.36 -8.16
N ALA A 220 -29.25 6.96 -9.35
CA ALA A 220 -28.07 7.44 -10.04
C ALA A 220 -28.07 8.97 -10.10
N ALA A 221 -26.96 9.63 -9.76
CA ALA A 221 -26.84 11.09 -9.91
C ALA A 221 -25.51 11.47 -10.55
N TRP A 222 -25.58 12.18 -11.67
CA TRP A 222 -24.44 12.76 -12.38
C TRP A 222 -24.13 14.13 -11.81
N THR A 223 -22.89 14.29 -11.40
CA THR A 223 -22.41 15.47 -10.70
C THR A 223 -21.15 16.00 -11.38
N GLU A 224 -20.79 17.24 -11.05
CA GLU A 224 -19.48 17.79 -11.39
C GLU A 224 -18.37 17.03 -10.65
N LYS A 225 -17.14 17.09 -11.18
CA LYS A 225 -15.99 16.30 -10.69
C LYS A 225 -15.72 16.51 -9.19
N ASP A 226 -15.96 17.72 -8.69
CA ASP A 226 -15.66 18.13 -7.31
C ASP A 226 -16.86 18.00 -6.35
N ALA A 227 -17.95 17.38 -6.80
CA ALA A 227 -19.14 17.22 -5.99
C ALA A 227 -18.91 16.27 -4.81
N ASN A 228 -19.18 16.77 -3.61
CA ASN A 228 -19.14 15.94 -2.41
C ASN A 228 -20.46 15.16 -2.25
N HIS A 229 -20.47 13.95 -2.79
CA HIS A 229 -21.59 13.00 -2.77
C HIS A 229 -22.20 12.73 -1.39
N ALA A 230 -21.39 12.70 -0.33
CA ALA A 230 -21.88 12.51 1.03
C ALA A 230 -22.68 13.73 1.53
N ARG A 231 -22.22 14.96 1.23
CA ARG A 231 -22.94 16.21 1.54
C ARG A 231 -24.23 16.30 0.73
N LEU A 232 -24.18 15.89 -0.53
CA LEU A 232 -25.33 15.87 -1.42
C LEU A 232 -26.42 14.94 -0.87
N LEU A 233 -26.09 13.68 -0.56
CA LEU A 233 -27.03 12.72 0.03
C LEU A 233 -27.57 13.17 1.39
N SER A 234 -26.73 13.74 2.27
CA SER A 234 -27.21 14.23 3.57
C SER A 234 -28.15 15.43 3.40
N SER A 235 -27.81 16.37 2.52
CA SER A 235 -28.62 17.57 2.27
C SER A 235 -30.00 17.23 1.70
N THR A 236 -30.07 16.29 0.76
CA THR A 236 -31.35 15.83 0.19
C THR A 236 -32.15 15.00 1.19
N SER A 237 -31.48 14.17 2.00
CA SER A 237 -32.13 13.42 3.07
C SER A 237 -32.79 14.33 4.12
N ILE A 238 -32.13 15.44 4.47
CA ILE A 238 -32.67 16.46 5.39
C ILE A 238 -33.82 17.24 4.74
N ALA A 239 -33.68 17.64 3.47
CA ALA A 239 -34.71 18.41 2.77
C ALA A 239 -36.06 17.67 2.67
N LEU A 240 -36.01 16.34 2.55
CA LEU A 240 -37.18 15.49 2.29
C LEU A 240 -37.69 14.75 3.55
N GLU A 241 -37.31 15.19 4.75
CA GLU A 241 -37.61 14.51 6.02
C GLU A 241 -39.11 14.33 6.34
N GLY A 242 -39.98 15.17 5.77
CA GLY A 242 -41.43 15.14 6.00
C GLY A 242 -42.22 14.12 5.18
N ASP A 243 -41.65 13.54 4.12
CA ASP A 243 -42.41 12.83 3.08
C ASP A 243 -42.44 11.30 3.24
N LEU A 244 -42.04 10.78 4.40
CA LEU A 244 -42.08 9.33 4.69
C LEU A 244 -43.51 8.88 5.04
N ILE A 245 -43.99 7.81 4.39
CA ILE A 245 -45.21 7.10 4.79
C ILE A 245 -44.89 6.29 6.06
N ALA A 246 -45.13 6.90 7.21
CA ALA A 246 -44.85 6.27 8.50
C ALA A 246 -46.04 5.42 8.99
N ALA A 247 -45.75 4.33 9.71
CA ALA A 247 -46.77 3.51 10.32
C ALA A 247 -47.60 4.34 11.33
N GLY A 248 -48.93 4.33 11.21
CA GLY A 248 -49.81 5.18 12.04
C GLY A 248 -50.04 6.59 11.49
N ALA A 249 -49.48 6.94 10.32
CA ALA A 249 -49.72 8.23 9.68
C ALA A 249 -51.23 8.51 9.49
N HIS A 250 -51.60 9.78 9.66
CA HIS A 250 -52.99 10.27 9.61
C HIS A 250 -53.96 9.56 10.58
N GLY A 251 -53.45 9.03 11.70
CA GLY A 251 -54.27 8.36 12.72
C GLY A 251 -54.69 6.94 12.35
N SER A 252 -54.03 6.32 11.37
CA SER A 252 -54.19 4.89 11.08
C SER A 252 -53.78 4.02 12.29
N LYS A 253 -54.32 2.80 12.37
CA LYS A 253 -54.01 1.87 13.47
C LYS A 253 -52.53 1.47 13.40
N LEU A 254 -51.83 1.53 14.53
CA LEU A 254 -50.45 1.07 14.62
C LEU A 254 -50.36 -0.45 14.32
N PRO A 255 -49.26 -0.92 13.68
CA PRO A 255 -49.05 -2.34 13.40
C PRO A 255 -49.08 -3.20 14.66
N GLU A 256 -49.53 -4.45 14.53
CA GLU A 256 -49.45 -5.42 15.63
C GLU A 256 -47.99 -5.86 15.80
N GLY A 257 -47.49 -5.77 17.04
CA GLY A 257 -46.10 -6.02 17.39
C GLY A 257 -45.94 -7.05 18.50
N PHE A 258 -44.69 -7.40 18.78
CA PHE A 258 -44.33 -8.35 19.84
C PHE A 258 -44.06 -7.63 21.16
N ALA A 259 -44.75 -8.03 22.24
CA ALA A 259 -44.52 -7.47 23.58
C ALA A 259 -43.21 -8.02 24.18
N LEU A 260 -42.23 -7.13 24.39
CA LEU A 260 -40.93 -7.46 24.97
C LEU A 260 -40.98 -7.49 26.50
N ARG A 261 -41.64 -6.49 27.12
CA ARG A 261 -41.67 -6.31 28.57
C ARG A 261 -43.02 -5.77 29.02
N GLU A 262 -43.47 -6.19 30.20
CA GLU A 262 -44.68 -5.68 30.84
C GLU A 262 -44.40 -5.22 32.28
N GLY A 263 -45.07 -4.16 32.72
CA GLY A 263 -44.92 -3.62 34.06
C GLY A 263 -46.13 -2.81 34.53
N ARG A 264 -46.10 -2.40 35.81
CA ARG A 264 -47.07 -1.41 36.35
C ARG A 264 -46.69 -0.01 35.87
N GLY A 265 -47.69 0.82 35.59
CA GLY A 265 -47.49 2.19 35.12
C GLY A 265 -46.96 3.15 36.19
N GLY A 266 -46.65 4.37 35.75
CA GLY A 266 -46.04 5.42 36.56
C GLY A 266 -44.89 6.12 35.83
N PRO A 267 -44.50 7.34 36.21
CA PRO A 267 -43.43 8.08 35.54
C PRO A 267 -42.08 7.35 35.61
N ASP A 268 -41.74 6.77 36.78
CA ASP A 268 -40.49 6.01 36.95
C ASP A 268 -40.50 4.68 36.16
N ALA A 269 -41.68 4.07 36.00
CA ALA A 269 -41.83 2.86 35.20
C ALA A 269 -41.70 3.15 33.69
N VAL A 270 -42.26 4.26 33.22
CA VAL A 270 -42.07 4.74 31.84
C VAL A 270 -40.59 5.02 31.58
N LEU A 271 -39.89 5.71 32.49
CA LEU A 271 -38.45 5.95 32.39
C LEU A 271 -37.64 4.64 32.36
N SER A 272 -38.00 3.67 33.19
CA SER A 272 -37.36 2.34 33.20
C SER A 272 -37.57 1.58 31.89
N MET A 273 -38.78 1.62 31.33
CA MET A 273 -39.08 1.00 30.03
C MET A 273 -38.37 1.72 28.87
N LEU A 274 -38.21 3.05 28.94
CA LEU A 274 -37.42 3.80 27.96
C LEU A 274 -35.92 3.45 28.03
N LYS A 275 -35.37 3.28 29.23
CA LYS A 275 -34.00 2.77 29.43
C LYS A 275 -33.81 1.42 28.74
N ALA A 276 -34.76 0.51 28.94
CA ALA A 276 -34.75 -0.80 28.29
C ALA A 276 -34.87 -0.70 26.76
N ALA A 277 -35.79 0.14 26.28
CA ALA A 277 -36.03 0.32 24.85
C ALA A 277 -34.81 0.89 24.11
N MET A 278 -34.08 1.82 24.73
CA MET A 278 -32.83 2.35 24.16
C MET A 278 -31.69 1.33 24.18
N GLN A 279 -31.56 0.53 25.24
CA GLN A 279 -30.54 -0.52 25.31
C GLN A 279 -30.76 -1.62 24.27
N GLU A 280 -32.02 -1.95 23.99
CA GLU A 280 -32.40 -2.97 23.01
C GLU A 280 -32.71 -2.40 21.60
N GLU A 281 -32.42 -1.11 21.36
CA GLU A 281 -32.69 -0.37 20.12
C GLU A 281 -34.08 -0.67 19.52
N VAL A 282 -35.13 -0.59 20.35
CA VAL A 282 -36.48 -1.04 19.98
C VAL A 282 -37.20 -0.02 19.08
N THR A 283 -37.46 -0.39 17.84
CA THR A 283 -38.46 0.29 16.99
C THR A 283 -39.83 -0.29 17.24
N GLY A 284 -40.78 0.52 17.72
CA GLY A 284 -41.99 0.03 18.35
C GLY A 284 -42.82 1.11 19.03
N HIS A 285 -43.52 0.73 20.09
CA HIS A 285 -44.18 1.70 20.96
C HIS A 285 -44.28 1.19 22.41
N LEU A 286 -44.32 2.14 23.36
CA LEU A 286 -44.62 1.91 24.75
C LEU A 286 -46.10 2.21 24.99
N GLN A 287 -46.90 1.17 25.16
CA GLN A 287 -48.35 1.27 25.34
C GLN A 287 -48.73 1.31 26.82
N SER A 288 -49.59 2.25 27.21
CA SER A 288 -50.20 2.33 28.54
C SER A 288 -51.71 2.11 28.48
N GLY A 289 -52.14 0.96 29.00
CA GLY A 289 -53.53 0.48 28.95
C GLY A 289 -53.88 -0.29 27.66
N SER A 290 -54.95 -1.08 27.70
CA SER A 290 -55.36 -2.00 26.63
C SER A 290 -56.72 -1.66 25.99
N SER A 291 -57.27 -0.48 26.28
CA SER A 291 -58.62 -0.05 25.84
C SER A 291 -58.56 1.01 24.73
N SER A 292 -59.70 1.50 24.26
CA SER A 292 -59.78 2.64 23.32
C SER A 292 -59.11 3.92 23.83
N LYS A 293 -58.90 4.04 25.16
CA LYS A 293 -58.17 5.13 25.80
C LYS A 293 -56.68 4.83 26.02
N ALA A 294 -56.14 3.80 25.38
CA ALA A 294 -54.70 3.49 25.45
C ALA A 294 -53.89 4.65 24.84
N VAL A 295 -52.74 4.91 25.46
CA VAL A 295 -51.76 5.86 24.94
C VAL A 295 -50.51 5.09 24.58
N SER A 296 -50.05 5.26 23.36
CA SER A 296 -48.86 4.60 22.82
C SER A 296 -47.80 5.64 22.49
N LEU A 297 -46.70 5.64 23.23
CA LEU A 297 -45.52 6.44 22.92
C LEU A 297 -44.69 5.70 21.87
N ILE A 298 -44.62 6.22 20.66
CA ILE A 298 -43.94 5.59 19.53
C ILE A 298 -42.43 5.79 19.67
N LEU A 299 -41.68 4.71 19.50
CA LEU A 299 -40.23 4.66 19.68
C LEU A 299 -39.54 4.27 18.37
N SER A 300 -38.53 5.03 17.97
CA SER A 300 -37.58 4.67 16.91
C SER A 300 -36.25 4.32 17.53
N ARG A 301 -35.86 3.04 17.46
CA ARG A 301 -34.65 2.51 18.14
C ARG A 301 -34.55 2.94 19.62
N GLY A 302 -35.69 2.96 20.32
CA GLY A 302 -35.80 3.34 21.72
C GLY A 302 -35.96 4.85 22.00
N VAL A 303 -35.81 5.71 20.99
CA VAL A 303 -36.01 7.17 21.12
C VAL A 303 -37.49 7.52 20.87
N PRO A 304 -38.17 8.25 21.76
CA PRO A 304 -39.53 8.73 21.52
C PRO A 304 -39.61 9.68 20.32
N VAL A 305 -40.50 9.40 19.37
CA VAL A 305 -40.66 10.21 18.15
C VAL A 305 -42.05 10.82 18.03
N ALA A 306 -43.07 10.13 18.52
CA ALA A 306 -44.45 10.59 18.42
C ALA A 306 -45.32 9.99 19.52
N LEU A 307 -46.49 10.59 19.74
CA LEU A 307 -47.47 10.09 20.69
C LEU A 307 -48.79 9.79 19.98
N TRP A 308 -49.20 8.52 20.07
CA TRP A 308 -50.46 8.02 19.51
C TRP A 308 -51.48 7.87 20.63
N ALA A 309 -52.47 8.76 20.62
CA ALA A 309 -53.48 8.91 21.65
C ALA A 309 -54.78 9.45 21.02
N PRO A 310 -55.50 8.66 20.21
CA PRO A 310 -56.67 9.12 19.45
C PRO A 310 -57.83 9.61 20.34
N SER A 311 -57.82 9.29 21.64
CA SER A 311 -58.82 9.73 22.62
C SER A 311 -58.47 11.06 23.31
N PHE A 312 -57.32 11.67 23.02
CA PHE A 312 -56.81 12.85 23.72
C PHE A 312 -56.31 13.89 22.71
N GLU A 313 -56.68 15.15 22.88
CA GLU A 313 -56.31 16.23 21.95
C GLU A 313 -55.04 16.96 22.39
N THR A 314 -54.70 16.95 23.68
CA THR A 314 -53.56 17.67 24.24
C THR A 314 -52.44 16.73 24.69
N ASN A 315 -51.19 17.16 24.52
CA ASN A 315 -50.01 16.42 24.96
C ASN A 315 -50.04 16.18 26.49
N GLU A 316 -50.45 17.17 27.29
CA GLU A 316 -50.50 17.04 28.75
C GLU A 316 -51.48 15.96 29.23
N GLU A 317 -52.69 15.90 28.66
CA GLU A 317 -53.68 14.88 29.01
C GLU A 317 -53.23 13.48 28.61
N ALA A 318 -52.61 13.37 27.43
CA ALA A 318 -52.10 12.10 26.94
C ALA A 318 -50.91 11.61 27.79
N MET A 319 -50.04 12.52 28.25
CA MET A 319 -48.93 12.22 29.18
C MET A 319 -49.42 11.82 30.58
N LEU A 320 -50.49 12.44 31.08
CA LEU A 320 -51.13 12.04 32.33
C LEU A 320 -51.71 10.62 32.23
N ALA A 321 -52.31 10.26 31.08
CA ALA A 321 -52.83 8.93 30.81
C ALA A 321 -51.70 7.90 30.62
N LEU A 322 -50.61 8.25 29.94
CA LEU A 322 -49.43 7.40 29.75
C LEU A 322 -48.82 6.98 31.10
N THR A 323 -48.72 7.91 32.04
CA THR A 323 -48.07 7.74 33.35
C THR A 323 -49.00 7.27 34.47
N GLU A 324 -50.22 6.81 34.15
CA GLU A 324 -51.19 6.39 35.16
C GLU A 324 -50.78 5.08 35.87
N ALA A 325 -50.57 5.14 37.18
CA ALA A 325 -50.08 3.99 37.97
C ALA A 325 -50.99 2.75 37.98
N LYS A 326 -52.28 2.92 37.69
CA LYS A 326 -53.25 1.82 37.59
C LYS A 326 -53.20 1.09 36.26
N ARG A 327 -52.60 1.69 35.23
CA ARG A 327 -52.49 1.07 33.90
C ARG A 327 -51.30 0.13 33.86
N LYS A 328 -51.44 -0.94 33.07
CA LYS A 328 -50.30 -1.76 32.67
C LYS A 328 -49.57 -1.06 31.53
N VAL A 329 -48.25 -1.04 31.60
CA VAL A 329 -47.38 -0.50 30.56
C VAL A 329 -46.68 -1.68 29.88
N GLN A 330 -46.73 -1.72 28.56
CA GLN A 330 -46.14 -2.77 27.73
C GLN A 330 -45.19 -2.14 26.71
N LEU A 331 -43.97 -2.65 26.60
CA LEU A 331 -43.02 -2.28 25.55
C LEU A 331 -43.20 -3.25 24.39
N ILE A 332 -43.61 -2.74 23.23
CA ILE A 332 -43.96 -3.54 22.05
C ILE A 332 -43.00 -3.19 20.91
N ARG A 333 -42.41 -4.20 20.27
CA ARG A 333 -41.53 -4.06 19.09
C ARG A 333 -42.32 -4.35 17.80
N PHE A 334 -42.15 -3.51 16.78
CA PHE A 334 -42.76 -3.73 15.47
C PHE A 334 -41.99 -4.77 14.63
N PRO A 335 -42.61 -5.36 13.59
CA PRO A 335 -41.90 -6.18 12.62
C PRO A 335 -40.72 -5.44 11.98
N ALA A 336 -39.66 -6.18 11.63
CA ALA A 336 -38.49 -5.61 10.95
C ALA A 336 -38.90 -4.88 9.66
N GLY A 337 -38.32 -3.70 9.41
CA GLY A 337 -38.65 -2.83 8.27
C GLY A 337 -39.78 -1.82 8.51
N THR A 338 -40.42 -1.81 9.69
CA THR A 338 -41.44 -0.80 10.01
C THR A 338 -40.81 0.57 10.24
N ILE A 339 -41.20 1.57 9.43
CA ILE A 339 -40.75 2.95 9.55
C ILE A 339 -41.73 3.73 10.45
N VAL A 340 -41.18 4.41 11.45
CA VAL A 340 -41.92 5.33 12.33
C VAL A 340 -41.29 6.71 12.27
N SER A 341 -42.12 7.76 12.30
CA SER A 341 -41.68 9.16 12.26
C SER A 341 -42.57 10.03 13.14
N ALA A 342 -42.33 11.35 13.16
CA ALA A 342 -43.18 12.30 13.87
C ALA A 342 -44.64 12.25 13.39
N ASN A 343 -44.87 11.89 12.12
CA ASN A 343 -46.19 11.77 11.49
C ASN A 343 -46.98 10.54 11.97
N SER A 344 -46.34 9.59 12.66
CA SER A 344 -47.00 8.40 13.21
C SER A 344 -47.93 8.69 14.40
N GLY A 345 -47.82 9.89 15.00
CA GLY A 345 -48.63 10.31 16.14
C GLY A 345 -49.99 10.87 15.76
N THR A 346 -50.91 10.90 16.73
CA THR A 346 -52.20 11.61 16.60
C THR A 346 -52.17 12.99 17.27
N VAL A 347 -51.18 13.24 18.13
CA VAL A 347 -51.01 14.54 18.82
C VAL A 347 -50.03 15.38 18.01
N GLU A 348 -50.50 16.51 17.49
CA GLU A 348 -49.67 17.46 16.74
C GLU A 348 -48.65 18.18 17.65
N GLY A 349 -47.46 18.48 17.12
CA GLY A 349 -46.45 19.29 17.82
C GLY A 349 -45.65 18.55 18.91
N PHE A 350 -45.58 17.22 18.86
CA PHE A 350 -44.68 16.46 19.74
C PHE A 350 -43.21 16.81 19.46
N THR A 351 -42.45 17.13 20.51
CA THR A 351 -41.00 17.34 20.47
C THR A 351 -40.35 16.59 21.62
N LEU A 352 -39.13 16.07 21.43
CA LEU A 352 -38.47 15.30 22.49
C LEU A 352 -38.11 16.17 23.69
N ALA A 353 -37.70 17.42 23.47
CA ALA A 353 -37.48 18.40 24.53
C ALA A 353 -38.76 18.65 25.35
N GLY A 354 -39.90 18.87 24.69
CA GLY A 354 -41.19 19.03 25.34
C GLY A 354 -41.64 17.78 26.11
N PHE A 355 -41.34 16.59 25.58
CA PHE A 355 -41.59 15.32 26.27
C PHE A 355 -40.76 15.18 27.56
N ILE A 356 -39.46 15.54 27.53
CA ILE A 356 -38.58 15.51 28.71
C ILE A 356 -39.13 16.44 29.80
N GLU A 357 -39.53 17.67 29.43
CA GLU A 357 -40.05 18.64 30.38
C GLU A 357 -41.39 18.19 30.98
N THR A 358 -42.33 17.77 30.13
CA THR A 358 -43.64 17.31 30.58
C THR A 358 -43.53 16.06 31.46
N LEU A 359 -42.72 15.06 31.09
CA LEU A 359 -42.56 13.85 31.91
C LEU A 359 -41.92 14.14 33.27
N ALA A 360 -40.99 15.10 33.35
CA ALA A 360 -40.36 15.50 34.60
C ALA A 360 -41.35 16.21 35.56
N THR A 361 -42.29 17.00 35.03
CA THR A 361 -43.28 17.76 35.82
C THR A 361 -44.57 16.97 36.09
N VAL A 362 -44.86 15.92 35.31
CA VAL A 362 -46.08 15.12 35.42
C VAL A 362 -46.21 14.48 36.81
N ARG A 363 -47.36 14.72 37.45
CA ARG A 363 -47.77 14.13 38.75
C ARG A 363 -46.83 14.43 39.95
N THR A 364 -45.92 15.40 39.85
CA THR A 364 -45.04 15.80 40.97
C THR A 364 -44.98 17.32 41.12
N ARG A 365 -45.07 17.83 42.36
CA ARG A 365 -44.93 19.27 42.70
C ARG A 365 -43.62 19.61 43.41
N SER A 366 -42.78 18.60 43.68
CA SER A 366 -41.51 18.78 44.37
C SER A 366 -40.44 19.18 43.35
N GLU A 367 -39.89 20.39 43.49
CA GLU A 367 -38.82 20.90 42.62
C GLU A 367 -37.59 19.98 42.64
N ALA A 368 -37.25 19.42 43.80
CA ALA A 368 -36.13 18.47 43.91
C ALA A 368 -36.36 17.18 43.11
N ARG A 369 -37.61 16.67 43.09
CA ARG A 369 -37.97 15.48 42.29
C ARG A 369 -38.02 15.80 40.80
N GLN A 370 -38.58 16.95 40.44
CA GLN A 370 -38.61 17.42 39.05
C GLN A 370 -37.19 17.60 38.49
N ALA A 371 -36.28 18.23 39.26
CA ALA A 371 -34.88 18.37 38.88
C ALA A 371 -34.17 17.02 38.74
N SER A 372 -34.42 16.08 39.65
CA SER A 372 -33.84 14.73 39.57
C SER A 372 -34.34 13.94 38.34
N LEU A 373 -35.65 13.99 38.06
CA LEU A 373 -36.25 13.34 36.89
C LEU A 373 -35.76 13.99 35.59
N LYS A 374 -35.71 15.32 35.54
CA LYS A 374 -35.20 16.07 34.39
C LYS A 374 -33.74 15.71 34.12
N ALA A 375 -32.88 15.69 35.13
CA ALA A 375 -31.48 15.28 34.98
C ALA A 375 -31.33 13.84 34.47
N MET A 376 -32.15 12.89 34.96
CA MET A 376 -32.14 11.50 34.47
C MET A 376 -32.63 11.38 33.02
N LEU A 377 -33.62 12.19 32.61
CA LEU A 377 -34.13 12.23 31.25
C LEU A 377 -33.17 12.94 30.30
N GLU A 378 -32.49 14.01 30.73
CA GLU A 378 -31.46 14.71 29.97
C GLU A 378 -30.23 13.82 29.73
N ASP A 379 -29.81 13.02 30.72
CA ASP A 379 -28.71 12.05 30.52
C ASP A 379 -29.10 10.95 29.50
N LEU A 380 -30.39 10.56 29.49
CA LEU A 380 -30.92 9.52 28.60
C LEU A 380 -31.15 10.03 27.16
N LEU A 381 -31.91 11.13 27.02
CA LEU A 381 -32.50 11.63 25.77
C LEU A 381 -32.00 13.03 25.38
N GLY A 382 -31.28 13.74 26.24
CA GLY A 382 -30.90 15.14 26.00
C GLY A 382 -30.03 15.34 24.76
N PHE A 383 -29.18 14.36 24.43
CA PHE A 383 -28.42 14.37 23.17
C PHE A 383 -29.34 14.28 21.95
N GLU A 384 -30.30 13.35 21.95
CA GLU A 384 -31.24 13.17 20.84
C GLU A 384 -32.18 14.38 20.70
N ALA A 385 -32.61 14.97 21.82
CA ALA A 385 -33.46 16.15 21.82
C ALA A 385 -32.74 17.36 21.22
N SER A 386 -31.47 17.56 21.58
CA SER A 386 -30.66 18.62 21.00
C SER A 386 -30.22 18.32 19.56
N LEU A 387 -30.17 17.05 19.15
CA LEU A 387 -29.97 16.66 17.76
C LEU A 387 -31.21 16.95 16.89
N GLU A 388 -32.42 16.78 17.43
CA GLU A 388 -33.68 17.21 16.78
C GLU A 388 -33.70 18.73 16.56
N GLU A 389 -33.31 19.52 17.57
CA GLU A 389 -33.18 20.98 17.46
C GLU A 389 -32.11 21.41 16.45
N LEU A 390 -30.96 20.74 16.47
CA LEU A 390 -29.87 20.93 15.52
C LEU A 390 -30.34 20.68 14.08
N GLN A 391 -31.12 19.63 13.87
CA GLN A 391 -31.67 19.27 12.57
C GLN A 391 -32.67 20.32 12.05
N ALA A 392 -33.55 20.82 12.92
CA ALA A 392 -34.47 21.91 12.60
C ALA A 392 -33.74 23.25 12.35
N ALA A 393 -32.57 23.48 12.96
CA ALA A 393 -31.72 24.63 12.68
C ALA A 393 -30.95 24.46 11.35
N ARG A 394 -30.43 23.27 11.09
CA ARG A 394 -29.65 22.92 9.89
C ARG A 394 -30.45 23.11 8.60
N SER A 395 -31.74 22.78 8.59
CA SER A 395 -32.62 22.95 7.43
C SER A 395 -32.79 24.41 6.99
N LYS A 396 -32.53 25.37 7.87
CA LYS A 396 -32.65 26.82 7.61
C LYS A 396 -31.34 27.46 7.11
N LEU A 397 -30.22 26.75 7.19
CA LEU A 397 -28.87 27.27 6.95
C LEU A 397 -28.22 26.63 5.72
N LYS A 398 -27.50 27.42 4.93
CA LYS A 398 -26.71 26.93 3.79
C LYS A 398 -25.23 26.93 4.15
N PHE A 399 -24.46 25.99 3.62
CA PHE A 399 -23.01 26.02 3.77
C PHE A 399 -22.38 26.73 2.57
N ASN A 400 -21.29 27.47 2.80
CA ASN A 400 -20.49 27.99 1.72
C ASN A 400 -19.87 26.80 0.96
N THR A 401 -20.19 26.69 -0.32
CA THR A 401 -19.60 25.70 -1.24
C THR A 401 -18.51 26.29 -2.11
N GLY A 402 -18.29 27.62 -2.07
CA GLY A 402 -17.24 28.28 -2.81
C GLY A 402 -15.92 28.21 -2.05
N GLY A 403 -15.00 27.36 -2.52
CA GLY A 403 -13.66 27.21 -1.94
C GLY A 403 -13.06 25.81 -1.99
N ALA A 404 -13.69 24.83 -2.64
CA ALA A 404 -12.88 23.81 -3.30
C ALA A 404 -12.17 24.55 -4.44
N ASP A 405 -10.87 24.83 -4.30
CA ASP A 405 -10.05 25.19 -5.44
C ASP A 405 -10.38 24.19 -6.54
N VAL A 406 -10.90 24.67 -7.67
CA VAL A 406 -11.00 23.86 -8.89
C VAL A 406 -9.57 23.41 -9.13
N ALA A 407 -9.27 22.18 -8.76
CA ALA A 407 -7.91 21.68 -8.83
C ALA A 407 -7.53 21.77 -10.31
N GLU A 408 -6.55 22.63 -10.62
CA GLU A 408 -5.85 22.52 -11.89
C GLU A 408 -5.47 21.05 -12.04
N ALA A 409 -5.85 20.47 -13.17
CA ALA A 409 -5.70 19.05 -13.41
C ALA A 409 -4.22 18.67 -13.23
N LEU A 410 -3.89 18.11 -12.07
CA LEU A 410 -2.60 17.49 -11.89
C LEU A 410 -2.54 16.28 -12.84
N PRO A 411 -1.38 16.02 -13.46
CA PRO A 411 -1.21 14.93 -14.39
C PRO A 411 -1.63 13.61 -13.74
N VAL A 412 -2.39 12.82 -14.49
CA VAL A 412 -3.05 11.57 -14.11
C VAL A 412 -2.21 10.69 -13.18
N MET A 413 -2.50 10.72 -11.88
CA MET A 413 -2.07 9.71 -10.90
C MET A 413 -3.19 9.43 -9.88
N ARG A 414 -4.03 8.43 -10.20
CA ARG A 414 -4.65 7.47 -9.24
C ARG A 414 -5.19 8.02 -7.89
N ASP A 415 -6.24 8.83 -7.92
CA ASP A 415 -6.85 9.37 -6.69
C ASP A 415 -7.50 8.32 -5.76
N GLN A 416 -7.94 7.16 -6.28
CA GLN A 416 -8.44 6.07 -5.41
C GLN A 416 -7.31 5.39 -4.61
N ALA A 417 -6.11 5.28 -5.20
CA ALA A 417 -4.95 4.80 -4.47
C ALA A 417 -4.47 5.85 -3.48
N VAL A 418 -4.50 7.14 -3.83
CA VAL A 418 -4.12 8.24 -2.94
C VAL A 418 -5.10 8.37 -1.76
N SER A 419 -6.42 8.31 -1.97
CA SER A 419 -7.42 8.35 -0.88
C SER A 419 -7.34 7.16 0.09
N ALA A 420 -7.11 5.95 -0.41
CA ALA A 420 -6.93 4.76 0.42
C ALA A 420 -5.59 4.76 1.17
N VAL A 421 -4.51 5.23 0.50
CA VAL A 421 -3.20 5.44 1.12
C VAL A 421 -3.28 6.55 2.16
N ASP A 422 -3.99 7.64 1.90
CA ASP A 422 -4.23 8.75 2.82
C ASP A 422 -5.03 8.30 4.05
N ALA A 423 -6.07 7.50 3.86
CA ALA A 423 -6.82 6.91 4.98
C ALA A 423 -5.95 5.99 5.83
N GLY A 424 -5.09 5.17 5.20
CA GLY A 424 -4.13 4.32 5.89
C GLY A 424 -3.06 5.11 6.64
N LEU A 425 -2.50 6.15 6.02
CA LEU A 425 -1.51 7.05 6.62
C LEU A 425 -2.12 7.85 7.78
N ARG A 426 -3.36 8.33 7.64
CA ARG A 426 -4.11 9.04 8.69
C ARG A 426 -4.35 8.17 9.92
N ARG A 427 -4.77 6.91 9.73
CA ARG A 427 -4.95 5.97 10.84
C ARG A 427 -3.62 5.63 11.51
N LYS A 428 -2.56 5.43 10.73
CA LYS A 428 -1.20 5.24 11.28
C LYS A 428 -0.75 6.46 12.07
N LEU A 429 -1.03 7.66 11.58
CA LEU A 429 -0.71 8.92 12.24
C LEU A 429 -1.53 9.11 13.52
N GLU A 430 -2.84 8.79 13.51
CA GLU A 430 -3.69 8.77 14.70
C GLU A 430 -3.14 7.80 15.77
N MET A 431 -2.79 6.57 15.37
CA MET A 431 -2.18 5.59 16.28
C MET A 431 -0.82 6.05 16.81
N ALA A 432 -0.01 6.69 15.96
CA ALA A 432 1.29 7.22 16.34
C ALA A 432 1.14 8.37 17.36
N GLU A 433 0.23 9.32 17.12
CA GLU A 433 -0.05 10.43 18.03
C GLU A 433 -0.57 9.94 19.40
N GLN A 434 -1.50 8.96 19.41
CA GLN A 434 -1.96 8.34 20.65
C GLN A 434 -0.83 7.67 21.43
N ARG A 435 0.05 6.96 20.72
CA ARG A 435 1.22 6.32 21.33
C ARG A 435 2.19 7.36 21.90
N VAL A 436 2.40 8.48 21.20
CA VAL A 436 3.24 9.58 21.67
C VAL A 436 2.65 10.23 22.92
N ASP A 437 1.34 10.49 22.95
CA ASP A 437 0.67 11.06 24.12
C ASP A 437 0.72 10.13 25.34
N ALA A 438 0.49 8.82 25.14
CA ALA A 438 0.64 7.82 26.20
C ALA A 438 2.06 7.81 26.78
N LEU A 439 3.08 7.80 25.92
CA LEU A 439 4.49 7.87 26.34
C LEU A 439 4.82 9.18 27.04
N ASN A 440 4.26 10.31 26.60
CA ASN A 440 4.45 11.60 27.25
C ASN A 440 3.82 11.64 28.66
N LYS A 441 2.63 11.03 28.84
CA LYS A 441 1.99 10.89 30.15
C LYS A 441 2.81 10.01 31.09
N GLU A 442 3.30 8.86 30.62
CA GLU A 442 4.19 7.99 31.39
C GLU A 442 5.48 8.72 31.79
N LYS A 443 6.08 9.46 30.85
CA LYS A 443 7.25 10.31 31.13
C LYS A 443 6.95 11.39 32.17
N ALA A 444 5.79 12.05 32.10
CA ALA A 444 5.37 13.06 33.08
C ALA A 444 5.20 12.45 34.48
N VAL A 445 4.60 11.26 34.58
CA VAL A 445 4.46 10.54 35.85
C VAL A 445 5.83 10.18 36.42
N LEU A 446 6.70 9.55 35.62
CA LEU A 446 8.04 9.16 36.06
C LEU A 446 8.88 10.38 36.51
N THR A 447 8.87 11.47 35.74
CA THR A 447 9.58 12.69 36.11
C THR A 447 9.03 13.33 37.38
N SER A 448 7.70 13.30 37.60
CA SER A 448 7.09 13.77 38.85
C SER A 448 7.51 12.92 40.05
N GLN A 449 7.59 11.59 39.88
CA GLN A 449 8.03 10.66 40.92
C GLN A 449 9.52 10.87 41.26
N VAL A 450 10.38 11.02 40.25
CA VAL A 450 11.80 11.35 40.43
C VAL A 450 11.95 12.66 41.21
N ASN A 451 11.26 13.72 40.80
CA ASN A 451 11.31 15.02 41.50
C ASN A 451 10.79 14.93 42.94
N ALA A 452 9.75 14.13 43.19
CA ALA A 452 9.21 13.94 44.53
C ALA A 452 10.19 13.16 45.43
N LEU A 453 10.82 12.12 44.90
CA LEU A 453 11.83 11.33 45.62
C LEU A 453 13.12 12.14 45.87
N GLU A 454 13.55 12.97 44.91
CA GLU A 454 14.69 13.88 45.10
C GLU A 454 14.42 14.89 46.22
N LYS A 455 13.22 15.51 46.25
CA LYS A 455 12.82 16.39 47.36
C LYS A 455 12.77 15.65 48.70
N LYS A 456 12.27 14.41 48.74
CA LYS A 456 12.27 13.58 49.96
C LYS A 456 13.68 13.28 50.43
N LYS A 457 14.59 12.95 49.50
CA LYS A 457 16.00 12.72 49.79
C LYS A 457 16.65 13.98 50.37
N ASP A 458 16.48 15.14 49.74
CA ASP A 458 17.07 16.40 50.19
C ASP A 458 16.57 16.76 51.61
N ALA A 459 15.27 16.60 51.85
CA ALA A 459 14.69 16.81 53.17
C ALA A 459 15.27 15.83 54.22
N ALA A 460 15.38 14.54 53.89
CA ALA A 460 15.96 13.54 54.79
C ALA A 460 17.46 13.81 55.06
N GLN A 461 18.20 14.31 54.06
CA GLN A 461 19.62 14.66 54.19
C GLN A 461 19.83 15.89 55.07
N ILE A 462 18.94 16.88 55.01
CA ILE A 462 18.94 18.04 55.91
C ILE A 462 18.70 17.58 57.36
N VAL A 463 17.68 16.74 57.59
CA VAL A 463 17.38 16.19 58.92
C VAL A 463 18.53 15.35 59.47
N ALA A 464 19.16 14.52 58.64
CA ALA A 464 20.35 13.76 59.03
C ALA A 464 21.51 14.69 59.42
N ARG A 465 21.70 15.81 58.72
CA ARG A 465 22.71 16.82 59.06
C ARG A 465 22.42 17.51 60.39
N GLU A 466 21.19 17.95 60.62
CA GLU A 466 20.77 18.53 61.90
C GLU A 466 20.93 17.53 63.07
N ALA A 467 20.64 16.24 62.83
CA ALA A 467 20.90 15.17 63.80
C ALA A 467 22.40 14.97 64.07
N THR A 468 23.28 15.12 63.05
CA THR A 468 24.73 15.06 63.27
C THR A 468 25.26 16.26 64.04
N GLU A 469 24.76 17.47 63.76
CA GLU A 469 25.16 18.71 64.43
C GLU A 469 24.71 18.67 65.90
N SER A 470 23.45 18.30 66.19
CA SER A 470 22.95 18.14 67.56
C SER A 470 23.65 17.01 68.33
N ARG A 471 24.06 15.91 67.67
CA ARG A 471 24.91 14.90 68.29
C ARG A 471 26.27 15.48 68.67
N GLN A 472 26.90 16.24 67.78
CA GLN A 472 28.20 16.88 68.06
C GLN A 472 28.09 17.84 69.26
N GLU A 473 27.08 18.70 69.29
CA GLU A 473 26.81 19.58 70.43
C GLU A 473 26.63 18.78 71.74
N ASN A 474 25.82 17.72 71.72
CA ASN A 474 25.64 16.85 72.88
C ASN A 474 26.93 16.12 73.31
N THR A 475 27.81 15.73 72.37
CA THR A 475 29.12 15.15 72.71
C THR A 475 30.01 16.17 73.41
N THR A 476 30.07 17.40 72.91
CA THR A 476 30.89 18.45 73.55
C THR A 476 30.39 18.80 74.95
N ALA A 477 29.07 18.91 75.14
CA ALA A 477 28.46 19.13 76.45
C ALA A 477 28.71 17.97 77.42
N LEU A 478 28.66 16.72 76.93
CA LEU A 478 28.98 15.54 77.72
C LEU A 478 30.46 15.51 78.16
N GLU A 479 31.38 15.86 77.26
CA GLU A 479 32.81 15.97 77.59
C GLU A 479 33.06 17.05 78.64
N GLU A 480 32.42 18.22 78.52
CA GLU A 480 32.54 19.32 79.47
C GLU A 480 31.97 18.95 80.85
N ALA A 481 30.78 18.35 80.89
CA ALA A 481 30.17 17.88 82.14
C ALA A 481 31.00 16.77 82.82
N ASN A 482 31.57 15.83 82.05
CA ASN A 482 32.50 14.83 82.59
C ASN A 482 33.79 15.46 83.14
N ARG A 483 34.34 16.49 82.48
CA ARG A 483 35.51 17.23 83.00
C ARG A 483 35.18 17.89 84.34
N GLN A 484 34.05 18.57 84.44
CA GLN A 484 33.59 19.22 85.68
C GLN A 484 33.31 18.20 86.80
N LEU A 485 32.73 17.05 86.48
CA LEU A 485 32.50 15.97 87.44
C LEU A 485 33.84 15.42 87.96
N ASN A 486 34.81 15.18 87.08
CA ASN A 486 36.14 14.69 87.45
C ASN A 486 36.90 15.70 88.34
N THR A 487 36.86 17.00 88.04
CA THR A 487 37.51 18.01 88.89
C THR A 487 36.87 18.05 90.27
N MET A 488 35.54 18.06 90.36
CA MET A 488 34.82 18.09 91.64
C MET A 488 35.00 16.80 92.45
N GLN A 489 35.19 15.64 91.81
CA GLN A 489 35.54 14.40 92.51
C GLN A 489 36.93 14.48 93.15
N VAL A 490 37.90 15.09 92.45
CA VAL A 490 39.24 15.34 92.99
C VAL A 490 39.17 16.32 94.15
N ASP A 491 38.43 17.42 94.01
CA ASP A 491 38.27 18.43 95.06
C ASP A 491 37.60 17.83 96.32
N LEU A 492 36.57 17.02 96.15
CA LEU A 492 35.91 16.32 97.27
C LEU A 492 36.84 15.30 97.94
N ALA A 493 37.66 14.59 97.17
CA ALA A 493 38.66 13.68 97.73
C ALA A 493 39.73 14.45 98.55
N GLN A 494 40.15 15.63 98.08
CA GLN A 494 41.06 16.50 98.81
C GLN A 494 40.41 17.07 100.08
N ALA A 495 39.17 17.54 100.02
CA ALA A 495 38.42 18.06 101.17
C ALA A 495 38.19 16.98 102.24
N ARG A 496 37.87 15.74 101.83
CA ARG A 496 37.76 14.59 102.74
C ARG A 496 39.09 14.26 103.43
N SER A 497 40.20 14.25 102.69
CA SER A 497 41.52 14.05 103.28
C SER A 497 41.88 15.13 104.31
N GLN A 498 41.60 16.41 104.01
CA GLN A 498 41.80 17.51 104.96
C GLN A 498 40.91 17.39 106.20
N TRP A 499 39.67 16.91 106.03
CA TRP A 499 38.75 16.63 107.13
C TRP A 499 39.27 15.51 108.04
N GLU A 500 39.70 14.37 107.49
CA GLU A 500 40.29 13.25 108.26
C GLU A 500 41.56 13.70 109.04
N GLU A 501 42.39 14.54 108.42
CA GLU A 501 43.56 15.15 109.07
C GLU A 501 43.18 16.12 110.20
N ALA A 502 42.09 16.88 110.05
CA ALA A 502 41.60 17.78 111.07
C ALA A 502 40.92 17.02 112.23
N GLU A 503 40.16 15.97 111.94
CA GLU A 503 39.51 15.10 112.92
C GLU A 503 40.54 14.34 113.74
N SER A 504 41.55 13.72 113.10
CA SER A 504 42.65 13.06 113.81
C SER A 504 43.48 14.03 114.68
N ARG A 505 43.56 15.31 114.31
CA ARG A 505 44.16 16.36 115.16
C ARG A 505 43.26 16.70 116.34
N ALA A 506 41.96 16.87 116.12
CA ALA A 506 40.98 17.13 117.17
C ALA A 506 40.94 15.97 118.18
N GLU A 507 40.91 14.71 117.74
CA GLU A 507 40.96 13.54 118.62
C GLU A 507 42.23 13.51 119.49
N ARG A 508 43.39 13.84 118.90
CA ARG A 508 44.65 13.92 119.64
C ARG A 508 44.61 15.02 120.70
N LEU A 509 44.03 16.17 120.37
CA LEU A 509 43.86 17.28 121.32
C LEU A 509 42.87 16.92 122.44
N VAL A 510 41.74 16.27 122.13
CA VAL A 510 40.77 15.78 123.14
C VAL A 510 41.42 14.81 124.11
N ARG A 511 42.19 13.83 123.62
CA ARG A 511 42.92 12.89 124.49
C ARG A 511 43.92 13.62 125.39
N ARG A 512 44.59 14.65 124.86
CA ARG A 512 45.54 15.47 125.64
C ARG A 512 44.84 16.36 126.67
N VAL A 513 43.66 16.89 126.36
CA VAL A 513 42.83 17.63 127.33
C VAL A 513 42.36 16.70 128.45
N ASN A 514 41.82 15.51 128.14
CA ASN A 514 41.42 14.53 129.16
C ASN A 514 42.59 14.10 130.07
N GLU A 515 43.79 13.92 129.49
CA GLU A 515 45.00 13.61 130.26
C GLU A 515 45.38 14.79 131.19
N LEU A 516 45.29 16.02 130.70
CA LEU A 516 45.54 17.21 131.52
C LEU A 516 44.48 17.38 132.62
N GLU A 517 43.21 17.15 132.33
CA GLU A 517 42.13 17.13 133.33
C GLU A 517 42.39 16.06 134.41
N HIS A 518 42.87 14.88 134.01
CA HIS A 518 43.24 13.83 134.94
C HIS A 518 44.43 14.24 135.82
N GLN A 519 45.46 14.84 135.24
CA GLN A 519 46.62 15.36 135.99
C GLN A 519 46.22 16.49 136.95
N VAL A 520 45.31 17.37 136.56
CA VAL A 520 44.74 18.40 137.46
C VAL A 520 43.96 17.75 138.60
N SER A 521 43.16 16.70 138.31
CA SER A 521 42.40 15.96 139.32
C SER A 521 43.29 15.18 140.30
N GLU A 522 44.31 14.47 139.80
CA GLU A 522 45.27 13.75 140.63
C GLU A 522 46.08 14.71 141.50
N ARG A 523 46.58 15.82 140.93
CA ARG A 523 47.27 16.84 141.72
C ARG A 523 46.33 17.50 142.72
N ALA A 524 45.08 17.80 142.38
CA ALA A 524 44.10 18.30 143.35
C ALA A 524 43.90 17.30 144.52
N ALA A 525 43.90 16.00 144.25
CA ALA A 525 43.78 14.94 145.27
C ALA A 525 45.05 14.80 146.14
N GLU A 526 46.24 14.88 145.54
CA GLU A 526 47.52 14.89 146.28
C GLU A 526 47.68 16.15 147.15
N LEU A 527 47.19 17.29 146.67
CA LEU A 527 47.21 18.55 147.39
C LEU A 527 46.25 18.57 148.58
N ALA A 528 45.08 17.94 148.50
CA ALA A 528 44.21 17.73 149.66
C ALA A 528 44.91 16.95 150.80
N LYS A 529 45.93 16.14 150.47
CA LYS A 529 46.73 15.35 151.41
C LYS A 529 47.93 16.12 151.99
N ALA A 530 48.37 17.21 151.33
CA ALA A 530 49.57 17.98 151.67
C ALA A 530 49.30 19.33 152.37
N VAL A 531 48.04 19.70 152.64
CA VAL A 531 47.57 20.95 153.30
C VAL A 531 48.11 21.16 154.75
N GLY A 532 49.06 20.35 155.21
CA GLY A 532 49.69 20.48 156.53
C GLY A 532 50.79 21.55 156.67
N ASP A 533 51.44 22.02 155.58
CA ASP A 533 52.62 22.92 155.68
C ASP A 533 52.50 24.20 154.84
N ALA A 534 52.61 25.36 155.50
CA ALA A 534 52.21 26.68 155.00
C ALA A 534 53.11 27.29 153.90
N GLU A 535 54.35 26.81 153.72
CA GLU A 535 55.26 27.34 152.68
C GLU A 535 54.95 26.78 151.28
N SER A 536 54.19 25.68 151.18
CA SER A 536 53.81 25.04 149.92
C SER A 536 52.67 25.74 149.16
N SER A 537 51.92 26.66 149.79
CA SER A 537 50.68 27.23 149.22
C SER A 537 50.91 28.23 148.07
N ALA A 538 51.99 29.03 148.14
CA ALA A 538 52.25 30.09 147.16
C ALA A 538 52.75 29.55 145.81
N GLU A 539 53.63 28.56 145.82
CA GLU A 539 54.12 27.89 144.60
C GLU A 539 53.01 27.09 143.88
N LEU A 540 51.97 26.67 144.62
CA LEU A 540 50.81 25.98 144.07
C LEU A 540 49.84 26.91 143.36
N GLN A 541 49.61 28.13 143.89
CA GLN A 541 48.76 29.10 143.21
C GLN A 541 49.32 29.46 141.83
N THR A 542 50.64 29.67 141.72
CA THR A 542 51.27 29.99 140.43
C THR A 542 51.19 28.86 139.43
N MET A 543 51.39 27.60 139.86
CA MET A 543 51.27 26.45 138.97
C MET A 543 49.82 26.16 138.53
N LEU A 544 48.83 26.42 139.40
CA LEU A 544 47.41 26.21 139.09
C LEU A 544 46.88 27.30 138.15
N GLU A 545 47.37 28.54 138.29
CA GLU A 545 47.14 29.62 137.32
C GLU A 545 47.75 29.29 135.95
N GLU A 546 48.99 28.79 135.90
CA GLU A 546 49.62 28.39 134.64
C GLU A 546 48.89 27.21 133.96
N LEU A 547 48.42 26.23 134.72
CA LEU A 547 47.68 25.08 134.17
C LEU A 547 46.28 25.47 133.71
N SER A 548 45.56 26.33 134.46
CA SER A 548 44.24 26.82 134.05
C SER A 548 44.30 27.74 132.83
N LEU A 549 45.36 28.54 132.68
CA LEU A 549 45.62 29.30 131.46
C LEU A 549 45.85 28.37 130.25
N LYS A 550 46.66 27.31 130.42
CA LYS A 550 46.87 26.31 129.36
C LYS A 550 45.59 25.54 129.03
N GLU A 551 44.74 25.28 130.00
CA GLU A 551 43.43 24.64 129.79
C GLU A 551 42.49 25.56 129.00
N ALA A 552 42.41 26.84 129.34
CA ALA A 552 41.62 27.82 128.63
C ALA A 552 42.10 28.02 127.17
N GLU A 553 43.42 28.09 126.95
CA GLU A 553 44.01 28.16 125.61
C GLU A 553 43.71 26.90 124.79
N LEU A 554 43.79 25.71 125.38
CA LEU A 554 43.47 24.46 124.69
C LEU A 554 41.97 24.31 124.42
N GLN A 555 41.10 24.75 125.32
CA GLN A 555 39.65 24.80 125.10
C GLN A 555 39.28 25.78 123.98
N ALA A 556 39.95 26.95 123.89
CA ALA A 556 39.79 27.88 122.78
C ALA A 556 40.28 27.31 121.44
N ASN A 557 41.41 26.60 121.44
CA ASN A 557 41.89 25.89 120.24
C ASN A 557 40.96 24.72 119.84
N LEU A 558 40.33 24.05 120.81
CA LEU A 558 39.35 23.00 120.58
C LEU A 558 38.06 23.56 119.99
N SER A 559 37.57 24.70 120.50
CA SER A 559 36.37 25.35 119.96
C SER A 559 36.62 25.88 118.55
N GLU A 560 37.77 26.52 118.29
CA GLU A 560 38.15 26.95 116.94
C GLU A 560 38.34 25.76 115.99
N GLY A 561 38.94 24.66 116.46
CA GLY A 561 39.05 23.41 115.69
C GLY A 561 37.70 22.78 115.37
N SER A 562 36.76 22.80 116.32
CA SER A 562 35.38 22.31 116.16
C SER A 562 34.59 23.16 115.17
N GLU A 563 34.72 24.49 115.24
CA GLU A 563 34.11 25.41 114.28
C GLU A 563 34.65 25.17 112.87
N ARG A 564 35.97 25.03 112.70
CA ARG A 564 36.60 24.68 111.42
C ARG A 564 36.14 23.32 110.89
N LEU A 565 36.03 22.29 111.74
CA LEU A 565 35.47 20.98 111.36
C LEU A 565 34.00 21.09 110.93
N SER A 566 33.20 21.89 111.63
CA SER A 566 31.80 22.12 111.27
C SER A 566 31.66 22.83 109.93
N ALA A 567 32.57 23.75 109.62
CA ALA A 567 32.62 24.46 108.34
C ALA A 567 33.05 23.53 107.20
N ILE A 568 34.12 22.74 107.38
CA ILE A 568 34.58 21.74 106.40
C ILE A 568 33.51 20.66 106.17
N ARG A 569 32.79 20.24 107.22
CA ARG A 569 31.68 19.28 107.10
C ARG A 569 30.54 19.84 106.27
N LYS A 570 30.11 21.08 106.52
CA LYS A 570 29.09 21.76 105.69
C LYS A 570 29.54 21.90 104.25
N GLN A 571 30.81 22.29 104.04
CA GLN A 571 31.38 22.39 102.70
C GLN A 571 31.40 21.04 101.98
N SER A 572 31.81 19.95 102.65
CA SER A 572 31.79 18.58 102.12
C SER A 572 30.37 18.10 101.82
N GLU A 573 29.40 18.35 102.70
CA GLU A 573 27.99 18.03 102.46
C GLU A 573 27.41 18.82 101.25
N ASP A 574 27.81 20.08 101.09
CA ASP A 574 27.42 20.91 99.94
C ASP A 574 28.11 20.45 98.65
N GLU A 575 29.38 20.05 98.70
CA GLU A 575 30.14 19.46 97.58
C GLU A 575 29.56 18.09 97.17
N GLU A 576 29.15 17.24 98.11
CA GLU A 576 28.46 15.98 97.82
C GLU A 576 27.10 16.20 97.15
N ARG A 577 26.34 17.21 97.59
CA ARG A 577 25.08 17.59 96.95
C ARG A 577 25.34 18.08 95.53
N ARG A 578 26.35 18.91 95.31
CA ARG A 578 26.77 19.36 93.98
C ARG A 578 27.22 18.20 93.09
N LEU A 579 27.98 17.24 93.63
CA LEU A 579 28.38 16.03 92.89
C LEU A 579 27.18 15.15 92.49
N ARG A 580 26.16 15.01 93.35
CA ARG A 580 24.94 14.29 92.98
C ARG A 580 24.21 14.99 91.85
N VAL A 581 24.07 16.31 91.92
CA VAL A 581 23.47 17.13 90.86
C VAL A 581 24.27 17.02 89.55
N LEU A 582 25.60 17.10 89.60
CA LEU A 582 26.48 16.95 88.43
C LEU A 582 26.41 15.53 87.84
N SER A 583 26.35 14.49 88.69
CA SER A 583 26.16 13.10 88.25
C SER A 583 24.82 12.90 87.55
N GLU A 584 23.75 13.49 88.08
CA GLU A 584 22.42 13.49 87.45
C GLU A 584 22.42 14.28 86.12
N GLN A 585 23.12 15.43 86.07
CA GLN A 585 23.35 16.18 84.83
C GLN A 585 24.15 15.37 83.80
N VAL A 586 25.19 14.64 84.22
CA VAL A 586 25.94 13.74 83.33
C VAL A 586 25.06 12.59 82.83
N ASN A 587 24.24 11.98 83.70
CA ASN A 587 23.33 10.91 83.27
C ASN A 587 22.25 11.42 82.31
N THR A 588 21.66 12.59 82.57
CA THR A 588 20.70 13.21 81.65
C THR A 588 21.36 13.60 80.32
N SER A 589 22.61 14.08 80.32
CA SER A 589 23.37 14.34 79.09
C SER A 589 23.73 13.06 78.32
N ARG A 590 24.06 11.96 79.01
CA ARG A 590 24.25 10.62 78.41
C ARG A 590 22.98 10.12 77.75
N GLU A 591 21.85 10.28 78.43
CA GLU A 591 20.55 9.87 77.90
C GLU A 591 20.15 10.72 76.69
N ARG A 592 20.39 12.04 76.72
CA ARG A 592 20.22 12.94 75.55
C ARG A 592 21.12 12.54 74.38
N HIS A 593 22.39 12.23 74.64
CA HIS A 593 23.32 11.75 73.62
C HIS A 593 22.86 10.41 73.03
N ALA A 594 22.42 9.46 73.86
CA ALA A 594 21.91 8.18 73.40
C ALA A 594 20.64 8.32 72.52
N ARG A 595 19.72 9.22 72.90
CA ARG A 595 18.54 9.55 72.10
C ARG A 595 18.93 10.21 70.77
N ALA A 596 19.78 11.24 70.80
CA ALA A 596 20.27 11.90 69.58
C ALA A 596 21.03 10.93 68.65
N GLN A 597 21.75 9.95 69.20
CA GLN A 597 22.42 8.90 68.43
C GLN A 597 21.41 7.94 67.79
N ALA A 598 20.34 7.56 68.50
CA ALA A 598 19.27 6.73 67.95
C ALA A 598 18.52 7.48 66.82
N ASP A 599 18.20 8.75 67.03
CA ASP A 599 17.55 9.61 66.03
C ASP A 599 18.42 9.76 64.78
N LEU A 600 19.75 9.88 64.94
CA LEU A 600 20.70 9.91 63.83
C LEU A 600 20.69 8.61 63.02
N ILE A 601 20.69 7.44 63.69
CA ILE A 601 20.66 6.14 63.01
C ILE A 601 19.35 5.99 62.22
N ALA A 602 18.21 6.33 62.82
CA ALA A 602 16.92 6.31 62.14
C ALA A 602 16.87 7.26 60.93
N ALA A 603 17.44 8.46 61.05
CA ALA A 603 17.54 9.40 59.94
C ALA A 603 18.48 8.88 58.82
N GLN A 604 19.59 8.23 59.17
CA GLN A 604 20.51 7.61 58.20
C GLN A 604 19.87 6.42 57.47
N GLU A 605 19.11 5.58 58.17
CA GLU A 605 18.34 4.49 57.58
C GLU A 605 17.29 5.04 56.60
N GLN A 606 16.57 6.10 56.97
CA GLN A 606 15.59 6.75 56.10
C GLN A 606 16.23 7.34 54.82
N VAL A 607 17.42 7.95 54.95
CA VAL A 607 18.21 8.42 53.80
C VAL A 607 18.66 7.24 52.92
N HIS A 608 19.07 6.12 53.53
CA HIS A 608 19.48 4.94 52.78
C HIS A 608 18.31 4.31 51.99
N VAL A 609 17.14 4.15 52.62
CA VAL A 609 15.91 3.67 51.95
C VAL A 609 15.52 4.59 50.80
N SER A 610 15.53 5.91 51.03
CA SER A 610 15.21 6.89 49.97
C SER A 610 16.21 6.85 48.81
N ASN A 611 17.49 6.56 49.07
CA ASN A 611 18.49 6.37 48.01
C ASN A 611 18.27 5.07 47.22
N LEU A 612 17.91 3.98 47.88
CA LEU A 612 17.58 2.71 47.21
C LEU A 612 16.34 2.85 46.31
N GLU A 613 15.29 3.53 46.78
CA GLU A 613 14.10 3.85 45.98
C GLU A 613 14.44 4.74 44.76
N LEU A 614 15.33 5.72 44.92
CA LEU A 614 15.81 6.53 43.81
C LEU A 614 16.63 5.72 42.80
N GLU A 615 17.49 4.81 43.27
CA GLU A 615 18.26 3.92 42.41
C GLU A 615 17.36 2.95 41.65
N SER A 616 16.34 2.37 42.29
CA SER A 616 15.39 1.48 41.62
C SER A 616 14.64 2.23 40.52
N VAL A 617 14.08 3.40 40.80
CA VAL A 617 13.36 4.22 39.80
C VAL A 617 14.30 4.65 38.65
N ARG A 618 15.58 4.97 38.94
CA ARG A 618 16.58 5.28 37.89
C ARG A 618 16.93 4.07 37.05
N THR A 619 16.98 2.86 37.62
CA THR A 619 17.17 1.63 36.84
C THR A 619 15.97 1.32 35.96
N GLU A 620 14.74 1.51 36.47
CA GLU A 620 13.51 1.40 35.68
C GLU A 620 13.49 2.40 34.53
N GLU A 621 13.89 3.65 34.76
CA GLU A 621 14.02 4.67 33.71
C GLU A 621 15.04 4.24 32.63
N LYS A 622 16.20 3.72 33.03
CA LYS A 622 17.21 3.19 32.08
C LYS A 622 16.66 2.01 31.27
N HIS A 623 15.97 1.07 31.91
CA HIS A 623 15.35 -0.05 31.22
C HIS A 623 14.22 0.37 30.28
N ALA A 624 13.43 1.38 30.67
CA ALA A 624 12.42 1.97 29.79
C ALA A 624 13.08 2.62 28.56
N ARG A 625 14.18 3.37 28.75
CA ARG A 625 14.97 3.93 27.64
C ARG A 625 15.51 2.85 26.70
N GLN A 626 16.13 1.79 27.25
CA GLN A 626 16.61 0.65 26.46
C GLN A 626 15.49 -0.02 25.66
N ARG A 627 14.34 -0.30 26.28
CA ARG A 627 13.16 -0.83 25.56
C ARG A 627 12.71 0.08 24.43
N THR A 628 12.73 1.41 24.64
CA THR A 628 12.37 2.34 23.55
C THR A 628 13.38 2.38 22.41
N GLU A 629 14.67 2.18 22.69
CA GLU A 629 15.72 2.06 21.67
C GLU A 629 15.64 0.74 20.92
N GLU A 630 15.42 -0.37 21.60
CA GLU A 630 15.16 -1.69 20.98
C GLU A 630 13.91 -1.64 20.08
N ASP A 631 12.83 -1.02 20.55
CA ASP A 631 11.63 -0.79 19.76
C ASP A 631 11.91 0.06 18.51
N ARG A 632 12.83 1.04 18.59
CA ARG A 632 13.24 1.83 17.42
C ARG A 632 14.03 0.99 16.43
N LEU A 633 14.97 0.17 16.91
CA LEU A 633 15.74 -0.75 16.06
C LEU A 633 14.82 -1.76 15.36
N ARG A 634 13.89 -2.38 16.09
CA ARG A 634 12.89 -3.30 15.51
C ARG A 634 12.04 -2.63 14.43
N ARG A 635 11.59 -1.39 14.64
CA ARG A 635 10.85 -0.64 13.60
C ARG A 635 11.70 -0.35 12.38
N ALA A 636 12.97 0.03 12.55
CA ALA A 636 13.89 0.26 11.44
C ALA A 636 14.13 -1.04 10.64
N GLU A 637 14.27 -2.18 11.32
CA GLU A 637 14.38 -3.49 10.67
C GLU A 637 13.09 -3.86 9.92
N ASP A 638 11.91 -3.67 10.52
CA ASP A 638 10.63 -3.91 9.86
C ASP A 638 10.40 -3.00 8.66
N GLU A 639 10.84 -1.73 8.73
CA GLU A 639 10.81 -0.79 7.61
C GLU A 639 11.74 -1.23 6.48
N ALA A 640 12.96 -1.69 6.79
CA ALA A 640 13.87 -2.25 5.80
C ALA A 640 13.28 -3.50 5.12
N ARG A 641 12.68 -4.42 5.90
CA ARG A 641 11.98 -5.59 5.36
C ARG A 641 10.81 -5.20 4.45
N ARG A 642 10.01 -4.21 4.84
CA ARG A 642 8.91 -3.71 4.00
C ARG A 642 9.42 -3.04 2.73
N ALA A 643 10.52 -2.29 2.80
CA ALA A 643 11.13 -1.67 1.63
C ALA A 643 11.61 -2.74 0.64
N ASN A 644 12.24 -3.81 1.13
CA ASN A 644 12.64 -4.95 0.31
C ASN A 644 11.43 -5.63 -0.35
N ILE A 645 10.38 -5.96 0.41
CA ILE A 645 9.14 -6.55 -0.15
C ILE A 645 8.48 -5.62 -1.19
N GLN A 646 8.53 -4.30 -0.98
CA GLN A 646 8.03 -3.35 -1.97
C GLN A 646 8.90 -3.28 -3.22
N ALA A 647 10.21 -3.49 -3.12
CA ALA A 647 11.09 -3.60 -4.28
C ALA A 647 10.78 -4.88 -5.07
N GLU A 648 10.67 -6.03 -4.39
CA GLU A 648 10.27 -7.31 -4.99
C GLU A 648 8.91 -7.21 -5.69
N LEU A 649 7.92 -6.55 -5.07
CA LEU A 649 6.62 -6.31 -5.71
C LEU A 649 6.71 -5.42 -6.95
N ARG A 650 7.65 -4.47 -7.01
CA ARG A 650 7.86 -3.66 -8.22
C ARG A 650 8.46 -4.51 -9.34
N GLU A 651 9.47 -5.31 -9.02
CA GLU A 651 10.08 -6.25 -9.97
C GLU A 651 9.04 -7.21 -10.54
N LEU A 652 8.22 -7.86 -9.69
CA LEU A 652 7.13 -8.73 -10.15
C LEU A 652 6.09 -8.01 -11.01
N MET A 653 5.81 -6.73 -10.73
CA MET A 653 4.88 -5.94 -11.54
C MET A 653 5.50 -5.55 -12.89
N ASP A 654 6.81 -5.33 -12.96
CA ASP A 654 7.53 -5.07 -14.20
C ASP A 654 7.68 -6.36 -15.04
N GLU A 655 7.94 -7.52 -14.40
CA GLU A 655 7.84 -8.84 -15.05
C GLU A 655 6.43 -9.07 -15.60
N ARG A 656 5.38 -8.80 -14.82
CA ARG A 656 3.99 -8.91 -15.30
C ARG A 656 3.74 -8.00 -16.51
N ARG A 657 4.28 -6.77 -16.52
CA ARG A 657 4.15 -5.84 -17.66
C ARG A 657 4.86 -6.39 -18.88
N GLN A 658 6.05 -6.97 -18.70
CA GLN A 658 6.77 -7.61 -19.78
C GLN A 658 5.98 -8.78 -20.37
N VAL A 659 5.44 -9.67 -19.53
CA VAL A 659 4.58 -10.77 -19.98
C VAL A 659 3.32 -10.27 -20.68
N LEU A 660 2.69 -9.19 -20.21
CA LEU A 660 1.53 -8.59 -20.88
C LEU A 660 1.90 -7.98 -22.25
N ARG A 661 3.10 -7.39 -22.39
CA ARG A 661 3.63 -6.95 -23.68
C ARG A 661 3.84 -8.14 -24.61
N GLU A 662 4.50 -9.19 -24.13
CA GLU A 662 4.71 -10.43 -24.90
C GLU A 662 3.39 -11.07 -25.34
N LEU A 663 2.37 -11.11 -24.48
CA LEU A 663 1.02 -11.57 -24.84
C LEU A 663 0.35 -10.65 -25.86
N GLY A 664 0.58 -9.34 -25.78
CA GLY A 664 0.13 -8.37 -26.79
C GLY A 664 0.79 -8.62 -28.15
N ASP A 665 2.10 -8.83 -28.17
CA ASP A 665 2.87 -9.14 -29.38
C ASP A 665 2.43 -10.48 -29.98
N LEU A 666 2.18 -11.50 -29.16
CA LEU A 666 1.60 -12.77 -29.60
C LEU A 666 0.19 -12.59 -30.15
N GLY A 667 -0.62 -11.70 -29.56
CA GLY A 667 -1.93 -11.31 -30.08
C GLY A 667 -1.84 -10.64 -31.46
N ALA A 668 -0.87 -9.74 -31.65
CA ALA A 668 -0.60 -9.09 -32.94
C ALA A 668 -0.14 -10.10 -34.00
N ARG A 669 0.80 -11.00 -33.64
CA ARG A 669 1.25 -12.09 -34.52
C ARG A 669 0.11 -13.02 -34.90
N ARG A 670 -0.77 -13.35 -33.95
CA ARG A 670 -1.98 -14.14 -34.22
C ARG A 670 -2.93 -13.40 -35.16
N GLY A 671 -3.17 -12.11 -34.94
CA GLY A 671 -4.00 -11.30 -35.84
C GLY A 671 -3.44 -11.23 -37.25
N HIS A 672 -2.11 -11.11 -37.39
CA HIS A 672 -1.43 -11.17 -38.68
C HIS A 672 -1.61 -12.54 -39.35
N ALA A 673 -1.40 -13.64 -38.62
CA ALA A 673 -1.62 -14.98 -39.15
C ALA A 673 -3.09 -15.25 -39.52
N GLU A 674 -4.05 -14.76 -38.73
CA GLU A 674 -5.48 -14.86 -39.06
C GLU A 674 -5.84 -14.03 -40.31
N ALA A 675 -5.23 -12.85 -40.48
CA ALA A 675 -5.37 -12.06 -41.70
C ALA A 675 -4.77 -12.78 -42.90
N GLU A 676 -3.56 -13.32 -42.81
CA GLU A 676 -2.95 -14.15 -43.86
C GLU A 676 -3.84 -15.35 -44.21
N LEU A 677 -4.36 -16.07 -43.21
CA LEU A 677 -5.30 -17.18 -43.42
C LEU A 677 -6.57 -16.71 -44.13
N SER A 678 -7.12 -15.55 -43.78
CA SER A 678 -8.27 -14.99 -44.49
C SER A 678 -7.95 -14.69 -45.95
N THR A 679 -6.78 -14.12 -46.25
CA THR A 679 -6.35 -13.90 -47.64
C THR A 679 -6.12 -15.20 -48.40
N LEU A 680 -5.63 -16.25 -47.74
CA LEU A 680 -5.46 -17.57 -48.34
C LEU A 680 -6.81 -18.23 -48.61
N VAL A 681 -7.80 -18.06 -47.73
CA VAL A 681 -9.18 -18.51 -47.95
C VAL A 681 -9.78 -17.75 -49.14
N ASP A 682 -9.63 -16.43 -49.21
CA ASP A 682 -10.12 -15.62 -50.33
C ASP A 682 -9.45 -16.02 -51.66
N LYS A 683 -8.15 -16.30 -51.63
CA LYS A 683 -7.42 -16.87 -52.77
C LYS A 683 -7.98 -18.25 -53.14
N ALA A 684 -8.20 -19.13 -52.18
CA ALA A 684 -8.76 -20.45 -52.43
C ALA A 684 -10.19 -20.40 -52.97
N THR A 685 -11.03 -19.45 -52.51
CA THR A 685 -12.37 -19.24 -53.07
C THR A 685 -12.29 -18.66 -54.47
N SER A 686 -11.40 -17.71 -54.74
CA SER A 686 -11.20 -17.18 -56.10
C SER A 686 -10.69 -18.26 -57.06
N LEU A 687 -9.82 -19.15 -56.59
CA LEU A 687 -9.36 -20.31 -57.35
C LEU A 687 -10.48 -21.32 -57.57
N ALA A 688 -11.37 -21.52 -56.60
CA ALA A 688 -12.54 -22.37 -56.76
C ALA A 688 -13.53 -21.80 -57.79
N GLU A 689 -13.80 -20.49 -57.74
CA GLU A 689 -14.62 -19.78 -58.73
C GLU A 689 -14.00 -19.84 -60.12
N ALA A 690 -12.69 -19.59 -60.24
CA ALA A 690 -11.95 -19.74 -61.49
C ALA A 690 -11.96 -21.20 -61.99
N HIS A 691 -11.93 -22.19 -61.09
CA HIS A 691 -12.09 -23.60 -61.45
C HIS A 691 -13.50 -23.90 -61.96
N GLU A 692 -14.55 -23.35 -61.35
CA GLU A 692 -15.93 -23.49 -61.85
C GLU A 692 -16.11 -22.83 -63.21
N GLU A 693 -15.54 -21.64 -63.41
CA GLU A 693 -15.51 -20.95 -64.70
C GLU A 693 -14.73 -21.75 -65.75
N ALA A 694 -13.54 -22.26 -65.41
CA ALA A 694 -12.77 -23.13 -66.28
C ALA A 694 -13.52 -24.44 -66.63
N LEU A 695 -14.28 -25.01 -65.70
CA LEU A 695 -15.14 -26.17 -65.98
C LEU A 695 -16.28 -25.80 -66.94
N ALA A 696 -16.86 -24.60 -66.81
CA ALA A 696 -17.85 -24.09 -67.75
C ALA A 696 -17.24 -23.86 -69.14
N ASP A 697 -16.06 -23.26 -69.21
CA ASP A 697 -15.28 -23.08 -70.44
C ASP A 697 -14.89 -24.41 -71.07
N ILE A 698 -14.52 -25.42 -70.28
CA ILE A 698 -14.24 -26.78 -70.78
C ILE A 698 -15.52 -27.37 -71.37
N GLN A 699 -16.69 -27.22 -70.73
CA GLN A 699 -17.96 -27.69 -71.30
C GLN A 699 -18.32 -26.93 -72.59
N GLU A 700 -18.04 -25.63 -72.68
CA GLU A 700 -18.21 -24.86 -73.91
C GLU A 700 -17.21 -25.26 -74.99
N ALA A 701 -15.95 -25.49 -74.64
CA ALA A 701 -14.92 -26.03 -75.50
C ALA A 701 -15.25 -27.45 -75.95
N GLU A 702 -15.91 -28.28 -75.14
CA GLU A 702 -16.42 -29.59 -75.54
C GLU A 702 -17.58 -29.46 -76.52
N ARG A 703 -18.47 -28.47 -76.33
CA ARG A 703 -19.51 -28.14 -77.32
C ARG A 703 -18.90 -27.60 -78.61
N LEU A 704 -17.84 -26.79 -78.53
CA LEU A 704 -17.10 -26.29 -79.69
C LEU A 704 -16.28 -27.40 -80.36
N ARG A 705 -15.67 -28.32 -79.60
CA ARG A 705 -14.98 -29.51 -80.10
C ARG A 705 -15.96 -30.47 -80.76
N ALA A 706 -17.17 -30.64 -80.22
CA ALA A 706 -18.23 -31.39 -80.89
C ALA A 706 -18.65 -30.72 -82.21
N ARG A 707 -18.71 -29.38 -82.26
CA ARG A 707 -18.96 -28.62 -83.50
C ARG A 707 -17.76 -28.62 -84.48
N LEU A 708 -16.53 -28.61 -83.98
CA LEU A 708 -15.29 -28.66 -84.77
C LEU A 708 -14.98 -30.08 -85.27
N ALA A 709 -15.38 -31.11 -84.53
CA ALA A 709 -15.34 -32.50 -84.99
C ALA A 709 -16.31 -32.74 -86.17
N GLU A 710 -17.32 -31.88 -86.32
CA GLU A 710 -18.19 -31.81 -87.51
C GLU A 710 -17.60 -30.92 -88.63
N GLU A 711 -16.52 -30.16 -88.38
CA GLU A 711 -15.80 -29.38 -89.40
C GLU A 711 -14.66 -30.19 -90.04
N PRO A 712 -14.63 -30.33 -91.38
CA PRO A 712 -13.68 -31.18 -92.10
C PRO A 712 -12.22 -30.68 -92.08
N LEU A 713 -11.92 -29.59 -91.37
CA LEU A 713 -10.57 -29.03 -91.24
C LEU A 713 -9.85 -29.53 -89.98
N ALA A 714 -10.58 -29.78 -88.89
CA ALA A 714 -10.02 -30.34 -87.65
C ALA A 714 -9.77 -31.85 -87.79
N GLN A 715 -10.57 -32.54 -88.60
CA GLN A 715 -10.44 -33.98 -88.88
C GLN A 715 -9.16 -34.32 -89.66
N ALA A 716 -8.59 -33.36 -90.41
CA ALA A 716 -7.33 -33.54 -91.13
C ALA A 716 -6.07 -33.28 -90.27
N LEU A 717 -6.21 -32.61 -89.12
CA LEU A 717 -5.09 -32.34 -88.19
C LEU A 717 -5.01 -33.37 -87.05
N LEU A 718 -6.09 -34.08 -86.76
CA LEU A 718 -6.17 -35.10 -85.71
C LEU A 718 -5.78 -36.52 -86.16
N ASP A 719 -5.76 -36.80 -87.47
CA ASP A 719 -5.50 -38.17 -87.99
C ASP A 719 -4.01 -38.53 -88.09
N ASP A 720 -3.07 -37.58 -88.08
CA ASP A 720 -1.62 -37.85 -88.11
C ASP A 720 -0.94 -37.62 -86.75
N ASN A 721 -1.19 -38.54 -85.80
CA ASN A 721 -0.61 -38.61 -84.45
C ASN A 721 0.93 -38.75 -84.36
N THR A 722 1.69 -38.52 -85.43
CA THR A 722 3.15 -38.78 -85.46
C THR A 722 4.00 -37.60 -85.00
N THR A 723 3.49 -36.37 -85.05
CA THR A 723 4.28 -35.16 -84.74
C THR A 723 4.39 -34.85 -83.25
N PHE A 724 3.42 -35.24 -82.42
CA PHE A 724 3.41 -34.95 -80.97
C PHE A 724 3.93 -36.09 -80.06
N GLN A 725 4.23 -37.27 -80.60
CA GLN A 725 4.77 -38.40 -79.81
C GLN A 725 6.13 -38.11 -79.16
N GLY A 726 6.92 -37.19 -79.72
CA GLY A 726 8.25 -36.83 -79.20
C GLY A 726 8.23 -36.14 -77.82
N LEU A 727 7.11 -35.52 -77.42
CA LEU A 727 6.99 -34.85 -76.12
C LEU A 727 6.69 -35.82 -74.96
N GLY A 728 6.20 -37.03 -75.25
CA GLY A 728 5.83 -38.02 -74.22
C GLY A 728 6.98 -38.38 -73.28
N PRO A 729 8.16 -38.79 -73.79
CA PRO A 729 9.32 -39.12 -72.96
C PRO A 729 9.84 -37.93 -72.12
N VAL A 730 9.73 -36.71 -72.63
CA VAL A 730 10.11 -35.46 -71.91
C VAL A 730 9.20 -35.26 -70.71
N LEU A 731 7.88 -35.42 -70.89
CA LEU A 731 6.88 -35.27 -69.83
C LEU A 731 7.01 -36.36 -68.75
N GLU A 732 7.26 -37.62 -69.13
CA GLU A 732 7.50 -38.71 -68.17
C GLU A 732 8.73 -38.45 -67.28
N ARG A 733 9.81 -37.88 -67.85
CA ARG A 733 11.01 -37.51 -67.08
C ARG A 733 10.76 -36.33 -66.14
N LEU A 734 9.95 -35.36 -66.56
CA LEU A 734 9.49 -34.25 -65.70
C LEU A 734 8.67 -34.74 -64.51
N GLU A 735 7.72 -35.63 -64.75
CA GLU A 735 6.93 -36.25 -63.68
C GLU A 735 7.79 -37.04 -62.71
N HIS A 736 8.82 -37.74 -63.22
CA HIS A 736 9.77 -38.45 -62.37
C HIS A 736 10.58 -37.48 -61.48
N ALA A 737 11.09 -36.37 -62.01
CA ALA A 737 11.78 -35.34 -61.23
C ALA A 737 10.87 -34.73 -60.15
N ARG A 738 9.60 -34.48 -60.48
CA ARG A 738 8.58 -34.00 -59.54
C ARG A 738 8.31 -35.02 -58.43
N SER A 739 8.27 -36.32 -58.75
CA SER A 739 8.08 -37.40 -57.77
C SER A 739 9.22 -37.53 -56.76
N LEU A 740 10.43 -37.11 -57.15
CA LEU A 740 11.62 -37.08 -56.28
C LEU A 740 11.67 -35.83 -55.39
N GLY A 741 10.71 -34.91 -55.51
CA GLY A 741 10.60 -33.71 -54.69
C GLY A 741 11.52 -32.56 -55.11
N TYR A 742 12.06 -32.58 -56.33
CA TYR A 742 12.78 -31.43 -56.89
C TYR A 742 11.82 -30.42 -57.51
N SER A 743 12.15 -29.14 -57.42
CA SER A 743 11.42 -28.08 -58.12
C SER A 743 11.53 -28.27 -59.64
N VAL A 744 10.39 -28.29 -60.33
CA VAL A 744 10.30 -28.44 -61.80
C VAL A 744 9.80 -27.12 -62.43
N THR A 745 9.71 -26.03 -61.66
CA THR A 745 9.12 -24.75 -62.08
C THR A 745 9.76 -24.21 -63.37
N MET A 746 11.09 -24.20 -63.45
CA MET A 746 11.81 -23.76 -64.65
C MET A 746 11.50 -24.63 -65.88
N LEU A 747 11.38 -25.95 -65.71
CA LEU A 747 11.05 -26.84 -66.82
C LEU A 747 9.57 -26.75 -67.21
N ASP A 748 8.66 -26.55 -66.27
CA ASP A 748 7.25 -26.31 -66.54
C ASP A 748 7.09 -25.00 -67.35
N ARG A 749 7.87 -23.95 -67.03
CA ARG A 749 7.94 -22.72 -67.85
C ARG A 749 8.60 -22.95 -69.21
N ALA A 750 9.61 -23.82 -69.32
CA ALA A 750 10.20 -24.19 -70.60
C ALA A 750 9.21 -24.93 -71.51
N VAL A 751 8.40 -25.83 -70.94
CA VAL A 751 7.32 -26.54 -71.66
C VAL A 751 6.22 -25.56 -72.06
N GLU A 752 5.84 -24.63 -71.19
CA GLU A 752 4.89 -23.58 -71.53
C GLU A 752 5.40 -22.72 -72.68
N ARG A 753 6.67 -22.32 -72.65
CA ARG A 753 7.29 -21.54 -73.72
C ARG A 753 7.37 -22.35 -75.03
N ALA A 754 7.71 -23.63 -74.95
CA ALA A 754 7.69 -24.55 -76.07
C ALA A 754 6.32 -24.59 -76.76
N LEU A 755 5.25 -24.71 -75.98
CA LEU A 755 3.87 -24.70 -76.50
C LEU A 755 3.50 -23.34 -77.11
N GLN A 756 3.93 -22.22 -76.52
CA GLN A 756 3.74 -20.89 -77.09
C GLN A 756 4.45 -20.74 -78.44
N VAL A 757 5.70 -21.21 -78.56
CA VAL A 757 6.45 -21.18 -79.83
C VAL A 757 5.76 -22.05 -80.89
N ILE A 758 5.30 -23.25 -80.51
CA ILE A 758 4.51 -24.12 -81.40
C ILE A 758 3.23 -23.41 -81.86
N GLN A 759 2.48 -22.80 -80.93
CA GLN A 759 1.25 -22.05 -81.26
C GLN A 759 1.54 -20.85 -82.17
N GLY A 760 2.63 -20.10 -81.91
CA GLY A 760 3.06 -19.00 -82.75
C GLY A 760 3.39 -19.43 -84.18
N THR A 761 3.96 -20.63 -84.36
CA THR A 761 4.22 -21.18 -85.70
C THR A 761 2.92 -21.56 -86.41
N VAL A 762 1.93 -22.12 -85.70
CA VAL A 762 0.58 -22.36 -86.22
C VAL A 762 -0.09 -21.05 -86.64
N ASP A 763 -0.04 -20.03 -85.79
CA ASP A 763 -0.64 -18.72 -86.06
C ASP A 763 0.04 -18.01 -87.24
N HIS A 764 1.37 -18.11 -87.36
CA HIS A 764 2.11 -17.58 -88.50
C HIS A 764 1.70 -18.27 -89.81
N VAL A 765 1.64 -19.61 -89.82
CA VAL A 765 1.22 -20.39 -91.00
C VAL A 765 -0.25 -20.09 -91.35
N ALA A 766 -1.11 -19.93 -90.35
CA ALA A 766 -2.51 -19.56 -90.50
C ALA A 766 -2.71 -18.10 -90.96
N ALA A 767 -1.78 -17.19 -90.67
CA ALA A 767 -1.77 -15.81 -91.16
C ALA A 767 -1.26 -15.69 -92.61
N THR A 768 -0.32 -16.55 -93.01
CA THR A 768 0.26 -16.60 -94.37
C THR A 768 -0.76 -16.63 -95.54
N PRO A 769 -1.95 -17.28 -95.48
CA PRO A 769 -2.94 -17.22 -96.58
C PRO A 769 -3.48 -15.82 -96.88
N ARG A 770 -3.37 -14.85 -95.95
CA ARG A 770 -3.79 -13.45 -96.20
C ARG A 770 -2.89 -12.72 -97.21
N HIS A 771 -1.70 -13.24 -97.49
CA HIS A 771 -0.69 -12.55 -98.29
C HIS A 771 -0.45 -13.14 -99.69
N LEU A 772 -1.09 -14.28 -100.04
CA LEU A 772 -0.90 -14.91 -101.35
C LEU A 772 -1.77 -14.29 -102.46
N LEU A 773 -2.94 -13.73 -102.12
CA LEU A 773 -3.78 -12.89 -102.99
C LEU A 773 -4.48 -11.86 -102.09
N SER A 774 -4.53 -10.58 -102.50
CA SER A 774 -5.27 -9.58 -101.71
C SER A 774 -6.73 -9.97 -101.57
N SER A 775 -7.36 -9.63 -100.45
CA SER A 775 -8.80 -9.86 -100.22
C SER A 775 -9.65 -9.36 -101.38
N GLU A 776 -9.24 -8.23 -101.98
CA GLU A 776 -9.85 -7.67 -103.18
C GLU A 776 -9.77 -8.62 -104.38
N VAL A 777 -8.62 -9.23 -104.66
CA VAL A 777 -8.45 -10.18 -105.77
C VAL A 777 -9.25 -11.46 -105.53
N MET A 778 -9.34 -11.93 -104.29
CA MET A 778 -10.18 -13.09 -103.94
C MET A 778 -11.67 -12.79 -104.10
N THR A 779 -12.15 -11.64 -103.64
CA THR A 779 -13.56 -11.25 -103.85
C THR A 779 -13.89 -11.04 -105.32
N LEU A 780 -12.94 -10.58 -106.14
CA LEU A 780 -13.08 -10.46 -107.59
C LEU A 780 -13.17 -11.84 -108.27
N LEU A 781 -12.31 -12.79 -107.88
CA LEU A 781 -12.32 -14.16 -108.38
C LEU A 781 -13.61 -14.90 -108.02
N GLU A 782 -14.13 -14.71 -106.80
CA GLU A 782 -15.40 -15.30 -106.35
C GLU A 782 -16.59 -14.78 -107.15
N ARG A 783 -16.54 -13.50 -107.56
CA ARG A 783 -17.61 -12.85 -108.31
C ARG A 783 -17.58 -13.17 -109.80
N GLN A 784 -16.40 -13.41 -110.38
CA GLN A 784 -16.23 -13.67 -111.81
C GLN A 784 -16.19 -15.16 -112.17
N VAL A 785 -15.48 -15.97 -111.40
CA VAL A 785 -15.29 -17.41 -111.68
C VAL A 785 -15.25 -18.20 -110.36
N PRO A 786 -16.42 -18.56 -109.80
CA PRO A 786 -16.50 -19.19 -108.47
C PRO A 786 -15.82 -20.57 -108.41
N GLN A 787 -15.75 -21.28 -109.54
CA GLN A 787 -15.07 -22.59 -109.63
C GLN A 787 -13.55 -22.46 -109.46
N THR A 788 -12.92 -21.43 -110.06
CA THR A 788 -11.49 -21.17 -109.88
C THR A 788 -11.19 -20.56 -108.52
N ALA A 789 -12.10 -19.76 -107.96
CA ALA A 789 -11.98 -19.30 -106.57
C ALA A 789 -12.00 -20.48 -105.59
N GLY A 790 -12.87 -21.48 -105.81
CA GLY A 790 -12.90 -22.72 -105.04
C GLY A 790 -11.60 -23.54 -105.15
N ALA A 791 -11.05 -23.67 -106.36
CA ALA A 791 -9.76 -24.35 -106.58
C ALA A 791 -8.57 -23.59 -105.97
N VAL A 792 -8.55 -22.25 -106.06
CA VAL A 792 -7.52 -21.39 -105.46
C VAL A 792 -7.62 -21.42 -103.93
N ARG A 793 -8.82 -21.43 -103.34
CA ARG A 793 -8.99 -21.67 -101.89
C ARG A 793 -8.55 -23.09 -101.51
N GLY A 794 -8.85 -24.09 -102.34
CA GLY A 794 -8.39 -25.47 -102.15
C GLY A 794 -6.87 -25.60 -102.18
N LEU A 795 -6.19 -24.92 -103.11
CA LEU A 795 -4.73 -24.87 -103.20
C LEU A 795 -4.11 -24.01 -102.10
N ALA A 796 -4.73 -22.90 -101.71
CA ALA A 796 -4.28 -22.09 -100.58
C ALA A 796 -4.38 -22.92 -99.29
N ARG A 797 -5.51 -23.61 -99.08
CA ARG A 797 -5.72 -24.53 -97.95
C ARG A 797 -4.74 -25.68 -97.96
N TRP A 798 -4.50 -26.32 -99.11
CA TRP A 798 -3.50 -27.38 -99.25
C TRP A 798 -2.09 -26.85 -99.02
N SER A 799 -1.76 -25.65 -99.49
CA SER A 799 -0.44 -25.03 -99.26
C SER A 799 -0.23 -24.63 -97.80
N VAL A 800 -1.28 -24.20 -97.10
CA VAL A 800 -1.26 -23.91 -95.66
C VAL A 800 -1.12 -25.21 -94.90
N GLN A 801 -1.88 -26.25 -95.27
CA GLN A 801 -1.77 -27.58 -94.66
C GLN A 801 -0.36 -28.16 -94.85
N GLN A 802 0.20 -28.16 -96.06
CA GLN A 802 1.53 -28.67 -96.34
C GLN A 802 2.63 -27.87 -95.61
N ARG A 803 2.51 -26.53 -95.57
CA ARG A 803 3.44 -25.69 -94.81
C ARG A 803 3.29 -25.90 -93.31
N LEU A 804 2.08 -26.11 -92.83
CA LEU A 804 1.82 -26.39 -91.42
C LEU A 804 2.42 -27.75 -91.06
N GLU A 805 2.14 -28.81 -91.81
CA GLU A 805 2.75 -30.13 -91.59
C GLU A 805 4.29 -30.08 -91.60
N GLN A 806 4.90 -29.34 -92.55
CA GLN A 806 6.35 -29.23 -92.63
C GLN A 806 6.96 -28.31 -91.55
N GLN A 807 6.46 -27.07 -91.41
CA GLN A 807 7.02 -26.09 -90.48
C GLN A 807 6.69 -26.43 -89.02
N LEU A 808 5.48 -26.91 -88.74
CA LEU A 808 5.10 -27.39 -87.40
C LEU A 808 5.91 -28.65 -87.05
N GLY A 809 6.06 -29.59 -87.99
CA GLY A 809 6.88 -30.78 -87.77
C GLY A 809 8.35 -30.42 -87.48
N GLU A 810 8.92 -29.47 -88.21
CA GLU A 810 10.28 -28.96 -87.95
C GLU A 810 10.36 -28.23 -86.60
N THR A 811 9.44 -27.32 -86.28
CA THR A 811 9.48 -26.53 -85.03
C THR A 811 9.28 -27.41 -83.81
N VAL A 812 8.33 -28.35 -83.84
CA VAL A 812 8.09 -29.32 -82.76
C VAL A 812 9.33 -30.18 -82.53
N ASN A 813 9.99 -30.67 -83.59
CA ASN A 813 11.21 -31.47 -83.43
C ASN A 813 12.36 -30.67 -82.77
N HIS A 814 12.59 -29.42 -83.18
CA HIS A 814 13.63 -28.60 -82.57
C HIS A 814 13.30 -28.25 -81.11
N VAL A 815 12.03 -27.96 -80.81
CA VAL A 815 11.57 -27.69 -79.46
C VAL A 815 11.69 -28.92 -78.55
N VAL A 816 11.39 -30.12 -79.06
CA VAL A 816 11.60 -31.38 -78.31
C VAL A 816 13.08 -31.54 -77.99
N VAL A 817 13.97 -31.33 -78.97
CA VAL A 817 15.42 -31.40 -78.76
C VAL A 817 15.88 -30.38 -77.72
N ASP A 818 15.38 -29.14 -77.77
CA ASP A 818 15.70 -28.12 -76.78
C ASP A 818 15.28 -28.53 -75.36
N LEU A 819 14.07 -29.07 -75.21
CA LEU A 819 13.56 -29.56 -73.93
C LEU A 819 14.35 -30.78 -73.42
N GLU A 820 14.80 -31.67 -74.30
CA GLU A 820 15.67 -32.79 -73.94
C GLU A 820 17.02 -32.30 -73.41
N HIS A 821 17.65 -31.32 -74.07
CA HIS A 821 18.92 -30.76 -73.59
C HIS A 821 18.76 -29.99 -72.27
N LEU A 822 17.65 -29.28 -72.09
CA LEU A 822 17.32 -28.63 -70.81
C LEU A 822 17.12 -29.66 -69.69
N LEU A 823 16.45 -30.77 -69.98
CA LEU A 823 16.31 -31.89 -69.05
C LEU A 823 17.64 -32.55 -68.70
N GLU A 824 18.56 -32.71 -69.65
CA GLU A 824 19.89 -33.25 -69.38
C GLU A 824 20.70 -32.33 -68.47
N ASP A 825 20.68 -31.02 -68.70
CA ASP A 825 21.33 -30.03 -67.83
C ASP A 825 20.69 -30.03 -66.42
N PHE A 826 19.37 -30.22 -66.35
CA PHE A 826 18.63 -30.34 -65.12
C PHE A 826 18.98 -31.62 -64.33
N ASP A 827 19.06 -32.78 -64.98
CA ASP A 827 19.50 -34.04 -64.34
C ASP A 827 20.95 -33.93 -63.82
N ARG A 828 21.83 -33.24 -64.56
CA ARG A 828 23.19 -32.93 -64.11
C ARG A 828 23.18 -32.02 -62.88
N SER A 829 22.30 -31.02 -62.86
CA SER A 829 22.13 -30.12 -61.72
C SER A 829 21.66 -30.87 -60.45
N ILE A 830 20.72 -31.81 -60.58
CA ILE A 830 20.27 -32.67 -59.47
C ILE A 830 21.46 -33.47 -58.88
N THR A 831 22.29 -34.02 -59.76
CA THR A 831 23.46 -34.80 -59.34
C THR A 831 24.46 -33.93 -58.57
N MET A 832 24.66 -32.69 -59.02
CA MET A 832 25.54 -31.72 -58.36
C MET A 832 24.94 -31.18 -57.05
N LEU A 833 23.63 -30.95 -56.97
CA LEU A 833 22.95 -30.57 -55.73
C LEU A 833 23.12 -31.62 -54.63
N ARG A 834 23.03 -32.92 -54.97
CA ARG A 834 23.29 -33.99 -54.00
C ARG A 834 24.73 -33.94 -53.48
N ARG A 835 25.69 -33.58 -54.33
CA ARG A 835 27.08 -33.40 -53.93
C ARG A 835 27.24 -32.20 -53.00
N ILE A 836 26.67 -31.04 -53.36
CA ILE A 836 26.71 -29.81 -52.54
C ILE A 836 26.05 -30.04 -51.18
N ARG A 837 24.91 -30.75 -51.14
CA ARG A 837 24.25 -31.12 -49.90
C ARG A 837 25.18 -31.93 -48.98
N ASN A 838 25.86 -32.94 -49.52
CA ASN A 838 26.81 -33.73 -48.74
C ASN A 838 27.98 -32.87 -48.22
N VAL A 839 28.41 -31.87 -48.99
CA VAL A 839 29.46 -30.92 -48.57
C VAL A 839 28.96 -30.00 -47.45
N LEU A 840 27.75 -29.46 -47.55
CA LEU A 840 27.14 -28.65 -46.49
C LEU A 840 26.99 -29.42 -45.17
N GLU A 841 26.50 -30.65 -45.24
CA GLU A 841 26.39 -31.54 -44.07
C GLU A 841 27.78 -31.86 -43.45
N GLN A 842 28.84 -31.86 -44.25
CA GLN A 842 30.22 -32.01 -43.76
C GLN A 842 30.76 -30.72 -43.13
N VAL A 843 30.47 -29.56 -43.73
CA VAL A 843 30.89 -28.24 -43.23
C VAL A 843 30.17 -27.88 -41.92
N GLU A 844 28.90 -28.27 -41.76
CA GLU A 844 28.17 -28.13 -40.49
C GLU A 844 28.87 -28.88 -39.34
N ARG A 845 29.34 -30.11 -39.61
CA ARG A 845 30.06 -30.92 -38.62
C ARG A 845 31.41 -30.33 -38.23
N LEU A 846 31.96 -29.45 -39.07
CA LEU A 846 33.22 -28.75 -38.83
C LEU A 846 33.03 -27.43 -38.08
N GLY A 847 31.79 -27.07 -37.71
CA GLY A 847 31.49 -25.92 -36.84
C GLY A 847 31.06 -24.66 -37.56
N ALA A 848 30.75 -24.72 -38.86
CA ALA A 848 30.20 -23.58 -39.59
C ALA A 848 28.82 -23.14 -39.03
N PRO A 849 28.42 -21.87 -39.23
CA PRO A 849 27.16 -21.34 -38.69
C PRO A 849 25.95 -22.18 -39.13
N SER A 850 25.35 -22.90 -38.18
CA SER A 850 24.28 -23.87 -38.47
C SER A 850 23.03 -23.23 -39.10
N HIS A 851 22.78 -21.95 -38.81
CA HIS A 851 21.67 -21.22 -39.42
C HIS A 851 21.88 -20.96 -40.92
N GLU A 852 23.09 -20.55 -41.34
CA GLU A 852 23.43 -20.35 -42.75
C GLU A 852 23.47 -21.69 -43.50
N VAL A 853 24.02 -22.74 -42.87
CA VAL A 853 24.05 -24.09 -43.46
C VAL A 853 22.64 -24.66 -43.64
N HIS A 854 21.78 -24.55 -42.63
CA HIS A 854 20.38 -24.99 -42.73
C HIS A 854 19.60 -24.19 -43.78
N ALA A 855 19.86 -22.88 -43.93
CA ALA A 855 19.27 -22.06 -44.97
C ALA A 855 19.65 -22.54 -46.38
N LEU A 856 20.92 -22.89 -46.61
CA LEU A 856 21.36 -23.45 -47.90
C LEU A 856 20.85 -24.89 -48.11
N LEU A 857 20.80 -25.72 -47.08
CA LEU A 857 20.26 -27.09 -47.15
C LEU A 857 18.77 -27.12 -47.50
N ALA A 858 17.98 -26.19 -46.96
CA ALA A 858 16.56 -26.06 -47.29
C ALA A 858 16.33 -25.76 -48.79
N ASN A 859 17.27 -25.07 -49.42
CA ASN A 859 17.21 -24.71 -50.84
C ASN A 859 17.78 -25.79 -51.79
N CYS A 860 18.41 -26.86 -51.28
CA CYS A 860 18.99 -27.96 -52.09
C CYS A 860 17.95 -28.84 -52.83
N GLN A 861 16.66 -28.54 -52.73
CA GLN A 861 15.58 -29.17 -53.51
C GLN A 861 15.25 -28.38 -54.79
N ARG A 862 15.88 -27.21 -54.99
CA ARG A 862 15.67 -26.34 -56.15
C ARG A 862 16.88 -26.40 -57.10
N PRO A 863 16.82 -27.21 -58.17
CA PRO A 863 17.87 -27.25 -59.18
C PRO A 863 18.14 -25.88 -59.80
N GLU A 864 17.13 -25.03 -60.02
CA GLU A 864 17.34 -23.67 -60.54
C GLU A 864 18.17 -22.74 -59.63
N ALA A 865 18.33 -23.05 -58.34
CA ALA A 865 19.14 -22.27 -57.39
C ALA A 865 20.59 -22.80 -57.25
N LEU A 866 20.98 -23.81 -58.03
CA LEU A 866 22.29 -24.44 -57.92
C LEU A 866 23.49 -23.46 -58.05
N PRO A 867 23.48 -22.46 -58.95
CA PRO A 867 24.57 -21.47 -58.99
C PRO A 867 24.70 -20.63 -57.71
N SER A 868 23.58 -20.16 -57.13
CA SER A 868 23.60 -19.38 -55.89
C SER A 868 23.98 -20.24 -54.68
N LEU A 869 23.52 -21.50 -54.65
CA LEU A 869 23.95 -22.51 -53.67
C LEU A 869 25.45 -22.80 -53.76
N ALA A 870 26.00 -22.95 -54.97
CA ALA A 870 27.43 -23.17 -55.16
C ALA A 870 28.24 -21.96 -54.64
N MET A 871 27.83 -20.73 -54.94
CA MET A 871 28.50 -19.53 -54.41
C MET A 871 28.41 -19.43 -52.88
N GLY A 872 27.23 -19.68 -52.30
CA GLY A 872 27.04 -19.69 -50.84
C GLY A 872 27.88 -20.76 -50.14
N THR A 873 27.92 -21.97 -50.71
CA THR A 873 28.74 -23.07 -50.17
C THR A 873 30.24 -22.80 -50.27
N ARG A 874 30.71 -22.20 -51.37
CA ARG A 874 32.11 -21.73 -51.51
C ARG A 874 32.46 -20.73 -50.41
N LYS A 875 31.61 -19.72 -50.18
CA LYS A 875 31.82 -18.69 -49.15
C LYS A 875 31.91 -19.32 -47.75
N LEU A 876 31.01 -20.24 -47.42
CA LEU A 876 31.04 -20.94 -46.14
C LEU A 876 32.30 -21.79 -45.95
N ILE A 877 32.74 -22.51 -46.99
CA ILE A 877 33.97 -23.28 -46.92
C ILE A 877 35.18 -22.34 -46.75
N GLN A 878 35.18 -21.18 -47.41
CA GLN A 878 36.25 -20.20 -47.28
C GLN A 878 36.32 -19.61 -45.87
N VAL A 879 35.19 -19.22 -45.27
CA VAL A 879 35.14 -18.73 -43.88
C VAL A 879 35.63 -19.81 -42.91
N ALA A 880 35.17 -21.06 -43.09
CA ALA A 880 35.64 -22.17 -42.25
C ALA A 880 37.15 -22.44 -42.42
N LEU A 881 37.68 -22.27 -43.63
CA LEU A 881 39.11 -22.40 -43.91
C LEU A 881 39.92 -21.29 -43.22
N ASP A 882 39.45 -20.04 -43.31
CA ASP A 882 40.07 -18.87 -42.66
C ASP A 882 40.08 -19.03 -41.13
N ASP A 883 38.98 -19.51 -40.54
CA ASP A 883 38.88 -19.82 -39.11
C ASP A 883 39.83 -20.94 -38.70
N ILE A 884 39.89 -22.02 -39.49
CA ILE A 884 40.81 -23.14 -39.24
C ILE A 884 42.27 -22.68 -39.33
N TYR A 885 42.62 -21.82 -40.28
CA TYR A 885 43.99 -21.28 -40.37
C TYR A 885 44.32 -20.35 -39.21
N LEU A 886 43.37 -19.51 -38.78
CA LEU A 886 43.53 -18.67 -37.60
C LEU A 886 43.70 -19.51 -36.31
N GLU A 887 42.95 -20.60 -36.18
CA GLU A 887 43.01 -21.51 -35.03
C GLU A 887 44.27 -22.39 -35.05
N ALA A 888 44.73 -22.82 -36.23
CA ALA A 888 45.97 -23.56 -36.40
C ALA A 888 47.21 -22.73 -36.03
N ASP A 889 47.23 -21.43 -36.35
CA ASP A 889 48.32 -20.51 -35.99
C ASP A 889 48.43 -20.27 -34.47
N GLN A 890 47.34 -20.50 -33.72
CA GLN A 890 47.28 -20.30 -32.26
C GLN A 890 47.62 -21.57 -31.45
N ARG A 891 47.68 -22.76 -32.07
CA ARG A 891 47.84 -24.06 -31.38
C ARG A 891 49.25 -24.66 -31.51
N ASP A 892 49.58 -25.55 -30.58
CA ASP A 892 50.85 -26.31 -30.59
C ASP A 892 50.90 -27.29 -31.78
N ALA A 893 52.11 -27.49 -32.34
CA ALA A 893 52.35 -28.16 -33.63
C ALA A 893 51.76 -29.57 -33.81
N GLY A 894 51.33 -30.25 -32.75
CA GLY A 894 50.69 -31.57 -32.82
C GLY A 894 49.17 -31.52 -33.10
N GLU A 895 48.48 -30.50 -32.58
CA GLU A 895 47.04 -30.31 -32.81
C GLU A 895 46.77 -29.58 -34.13
N ALA A 896 47.70 -28.72 -34.56
CA ALA A 896 47.66 -28.07 -35.86
C ALA A 896 47.68 -29.06 -37.04
N ILE A 897 48.31 -30.25 -36.89
CA ILE A 897 48.36 -31.27 -37.95
C ILE A 897 46.96 -31.86 -38.25
N GLY A 898 46.12 -32.03 -37.22
CA GLY A 898 44.76 -32.52 -37.41
C GLY A 898 43.87 -31.49 -38.12
N LEU A 899 44.12 -30.21 -37.88
CA LEU A 899 43.47 -29.08 -38.56
C LEU A 899 43.98 -28.88 -40.00
N GLU A 900 45.25 -29.19 -40.26
CA GLU A 900 45.83 -29.15 -41.62
C GLU A 900 45.21 -30.22 -42.53
N GLU A 901 44.94 -31.42 -42.01
CA GLU A 901 44.24 -32.47 -42.77
C GLU A 901 42.80 -32.07 -43.12
N THR A 902 42.07 -31.42 -42.21
CA THR A 902 40.71 -30.92 -42.49
C THR A 902 40.73 -29.74 -43.45
N ALA A 903 41.67 -28.80 -43.30
CA ALA A 903 41.86 -27.69 -44.23
C ALA A 903 42.13 -28.20 -45.65
N ARG A 904 42.99 -29.21 -45.82
CA ARG A 904 43.28 -29.81 -47.14
C ARG A 904 42.06 -30.44 -47.80
N VAL A 905 41.17 -31.07 -47.02
CA VAL A 905 39.91 -31.62 -47.55
C VAL A 905 38.98 -30.49 -48.00
N LEU A 906 38.88 -29.40 -47.23
CA LEU A 906 38.08 -28.23 -47.60
C LEU A 906 38.63 -27.51 -48.84
N GLU A 907 39.95 -27.36 -48.98
CA GLU A 907 40.58 -26.86 -50.20
C GLU A 907 40.29 -27.76 -51.40
N GLU A 908 40.37 -29.08 -51.25
CA GLU A 908 40.02 -30.02 -52.33
C GLU A 908 38.55 -29.85 -52.75
N LEU A 909 37.64 -29.65 -51.79
CA LEU A 909 36.24 -29.38 -52.07
C LEU A 909 36.01 -28.05 -52.79
N ILE A 910 36.73 -26.98 -52.43
CA ILE A 910 36.70 -25.70 -53.18
C ILE A 910 37.19 -25.93 -54.61
N THR A 911 38.32 -26.62 -54.82
CA THR A 911 38.82 -26.86 -56.18
C THR A 911 37.86 -27.70 -57.02
N GLN A 912 37.15 -28.67 -56.41
CA GLN A 912 36.12 -29.47 -57.08
C GLN A 912 34.87 -28.65 -57.42
N LEU A 913 34.50 -27.70 -56.55
CA LEU A 913 33.39 -26.78 -56.77
C LEU A 913 33.75 -25.75 -57.85
N ASP A 914 34.97 -25.21 -57.87
CA ASP A 914 35.44 -24.26 -58.87
C ASP A 914 35.62 -24.92 -60.25
N ALA A 915 36.08 -26.17 -60.30
CA ALA A 915 36.13 -26.96 -61.52
C ALA A 915 34.75 -27.20 -62.17
N SER A 916 33.65 -27.04 -61.41
CA SER A 916 32.29 -27.13 -61.96
C SER A 916 31.88 -25.90 -62.78
N GLY A 917 32.61 -24.79 -62.69
CA GLY A 917 32.34 -23.56 -63.44
C GLY A 917 31.08 -22.80 -62.99
N LEU A 918 30.54 -23.13 -61.81
CA LEU A 918 29.33 -22.52 -61.22
C LEU A 918 29.63 -21.36 -60.27
N THR A 919 30.86 -21.27 -59.78
CA THR A 919 31.29 -20.31 -58.75
C THR A 919 31.98 -19.07 -59.34
N ASP A 920 32.51 -19.16 -60.56
CA ASP A 920 33.23 -18.07 -61.23
C ASP A 920 32.36 -17.44 -62.35
N GLY A 921 31.59 -16.42 -61.98
CA GLY A 921 30.83 -15.59 -62.91
C GLY A 921 29.53 -16.20 -63.42
N ARG A 922 29.08 -15.78 -64.62
CA ARG A 922 27.78 -16.17 -65.18
C ARG A 922 27.76 -17.67 -65.52
N PRO A 923 26.84 -18.47 -64.94
CA PRO A 923 26.79 -19.91 -65.17
C PRO A 923 26.49 -20.20 -66.66
N ARG A 924 27.19 -21.20 -67.20
CA ARG A 924 27.09 -21.61 -68.62
C ARG A 924 26.27 -22.89 -68.75
N GLY A 925 25.34 -22.93 -69.69
CA GLY A 925 24.44 -24.07 -69.93
C GLY A 925 23.14 -23.61 -70.60
N MET A 926 22.42 -24.53 -71.24
CA MET A 926 21.15 -24.17 -71.92
C MET A 926 20.08 -23.82 -70.88
N MET A 927 20.10 -24.51 -69.74
CA MET A 927 19.25 -24.24 -68.58
C MET A 927 19.44 -22.81 -68.03
N TRP A 928 20.69 -22.39 -67.85
CA TRP A 928 21.00 -21.05 -67.31
C TRP A 928 20.82 -19.92 -68.32
N ALA A 929 20.95 -20.23 -69.61
CA ALA A 929 20.59 -19.30 -70.66
C ALA A 929 19.07 -19.06 -70.68
N PHE A 930 18.27 -20.14 -70.59
CA PHE A 930 16.82 -20.08 -70.53
C PHE A 930 16.31 -19.37 -69.27
N GLN A 931 16.87 -19.65 -68.09
CA GLN A 931 16.50 -18.97 -66.84
C GLN A 931 16.68 -17.44 -66.93
N ARG A 932 17.67 -16.96 -67.69
CA ARG A 932 17.99 -15.54 -67.79
C ARG A 932 17.11 -14.77 -68.76
N ASP A 933 16.82 -15.34 -69.93
CA ASP A 933 16.12 -14.63 -71.01
C ASP A 933 14.75 -15.21 -71.35
N GLY A 934 14.38 -16.37 -70.79
CA GLY A 934 13.11 -17.06 -71.02
C GLY A 934 12.95 -17.57 -72.45
N LEU A 935 14.02 -17.60 -73.25
CA LEU A 935 13.99 -18.00 -74.65
C LEU A 935 14.61 -19.38 -74.82
N LEU A 936 13.89 -20.25 -75.54
CA LEU A 936 14.42 -21.55 -75.94
C LEU A 936 15.57 -21.37 -76.95
N PRO A 937 16.56 -22.28 -76.98
CA PRO A 937 17.69 -22.22 -77.91
C PRO A 937 17.28 -22.05 -79.38
N PHE A 938 16.31 -22.84 -79.85
CA PHE A 938 15.75 -22.73 -81.18
C PHE A 938 15.17 -21.33 -81.41
N GLU A 939 14.38 -20.81 -80.47
CA GLU A 939 13.82 -19.45 -80.60
C GLU A 939 14.90 -18.36 -80.64
N ARG A 940 16.00 -18.54 -79.89
CA ARG A 940 17.13 -17.62 -79.85
C ARG A 940 17.90 -17.58 -81.17
N GLU A 941 18.06 -18.72 -81.84
CA GLU A 941 18.95 -18.87 -83.01
C GLU A 941 18.21 -18.86 -84.36
N SER A 942 17.01 -19.43 -84.44
CA SER A 942 16.30 -19.67 -85.70
C SER A 942 15.19 -18.65 -86.01
N ILE A 943 14.56 -18.07 -84.98
CA ILE A 943 13.45 -17.12 -85.13
C ILE A 943 14.00 -15.68 -85.06
N PRO A 944 13.78 -14.83 -86.08
CA PRO A 944 14.18 -13.41 -86.05
C PRO A 944 13.48 -12.66 -84.90
N ALA A 945 14.17 -11.71 -84.26
CA ALA A 945 13.68 -11.01 -83.07
C ALA A 945 12.31 -10.32 -83.27
N GLU A 946 11.99 -9.85 -84.47
CA GLU A 946 10.71 -9.21 -84.80
C GLU A 946 9.51 -10.17 -84.83
N GLN A 947 9.77 -11.49 -84.95
CA GLN A 947 8.74 -12.54 -85.04
C GLN A 947 8.62 -13.35 -83.75
N ARG A 948 9.42 -13.03 -82.73
CA ARG A 948 9.37 -13.71 -81.43
C ARG A 948 8.18 -13.24 -80.63
N ILE A 949 7.58 -14.16 -79.90
CA ILE A 949 6.55 -13.84 -78.91
C ILE A 949 7.26 -13.12 -77.75
N PRO A 950 6.76 -12.00 -77.23
CA PRO A 950 7.39 -11.36 -76.08
C PRO A 950 7.42 -12.33 -74.88
N VAL A 951 8.53 -12.34 -74.14
CA VAL A 951 8.66 -13.13 -72.91
C VAL A 951 7.93 -12.36 -71.79
N ASN A 952 7.08 -13.06 -71.05
CA ASN A 952 6.34 -12.45 -69.95
C ASN A 952 7.29 -12.22 -68.75
N GLU A 953 7.33 -10.99 -68.23
CA GLU A 953 8.20 -10.63 -67.09
C GLU A 953 7.88 -11.47 -65.85
N ALA A 954 6.60 -11.79 -65.61
CA ALA A 954 6.20 -12.69 -64.52
C ALA A 954 6.75 -14.13 -64.65
N MET A 955 7.05 -14.58 -65.88
CA MET A 955 7.67 -15.88 -66.11
C MET A 955 9.16 -15.85 -65.72
N LEU A 956 9.83 -14.71 -65.88
CA LEU A 956 11.22 -14.55 -65.48
C LEU A 956 11.33 -14.49 -63.96
N ASP A 957 10.45 -13.73 -63.29
CA ASP A 957 10.41 -13.61 -61.82
C ASP A 957 10.24 -14.98 -61.14
N ASP A 958 9.35 -15.84 -61.66
CA ASP A 958 9.13 -17.19 -61.14
C ASP A 958 10.34 -18.13 -61.30
N MET A 959 11.22 -17.82 -62.25
CA MET A 959 12.46 -18.57 -62.52
C MET A 959 13.68 -17.98 -61.80
N GLU A 960 13.56 -16.81 -61.15
CA GLU A 960 14.69 -16.16 -60.50
C GLU A 960 15.21 -17.00 -59.32
N PRO A 961 16.55 -17.10 -59.16
CA PRO A 961 17.19 -17.95 -58.17
C PRO A 961 17.15 -17.32 -56.76
N HIS A 962 15.95 -17.05 -56.23
CA HIS A 962 15.79 -16.57 -54.86
C HIS A 962 15.89 -17.73 -53.87
N LEU A 963 16.86 -17.64 -52.96
CA LEU A 963 16.92 -18.51 -51.78
C LEU A 963 15.75 -18.14 -50.86
N ILE A 964 15.00 -19.13 -50.37
CA ILE A 964 13.77 -18.97 -49.58
C ILE A 964 14.02 -18.16 -48.27
N GLN A 965 15.27 -17.91 -47.89
CA GLN A 965 15.69 -17.15 -46.71
C GLN A 965 16.76 -16.09 -47.03
N ALA A 966 16.59 -15.35 -48.14
CA ALA A 966 17.53 -14.30 -48.53
C ALA A 966 17.58 -13.11 -47.54
N GLU A 967 16.57 -12.90 -46.69
CA GLU A 967 16.54 -11.79 -45.73
C GLU A 967 17.57 -11.91 -44.59
N ALA A 968 18.23 -13.07 -44.42
CA ALA A 968 19.25 -13.26 -43.39
C ALA A 968 20.68 -13.40 -43.94
N VAL A 969 20.87 -13.40 -45.26
CA VAL A 969 22.20 -13.45 -45.89
C VAL A 969 22.29 -12.27 -46.84
N GLU A 970 22.94 -11.19 -46.41
CA GLU A 970 23.39 -10.13 -47.33
C GLU A 970 24.37 -10.76 -48.34
N ILE A 971 23.81 -11.23 -49.44
CA ILE A 971 24.55 -11.41 -50.68
C ILE A 971 24.77 -10.00 -51.19
N VAL A 972 25.91 -9.42 -50.81
CA VAL A 972 26.44 -8.22 -51.46
C VAL A 972 26.45 -8.51 -52.96
N ALA A 973 25.53 -7.89 -53.68
CA ALA A 973 25.58 -7.83 -55.13
C ALA A 973 26.95 -7.27 -55.52
N PRO A 974 27.63 -7.79 -56.56
CA PRO A 974 28.88 -7.20 -56.98
C PRO A 974 28.58 -5.76 -57.42
N ASP A 975 29.11 -4.80 -56.66
CA ASP A 975 28.96 -3.39 -56.95
C ASP A 975 29.31 -3.13 -58.42
N ALA A 976 28.38 -2.47 -59.10
CA ALA A 976 28.64 -1.89 -60.40
C ALA A 976 29.65 -0.74 -60.20
N GLY A 977 30.93 -1.08 -60.26
CA GLY A 977 32.11 -0.23 -60.36
C GLY A 977 31.95 1.21 -59.88
N GLU A 978 32.34 1.48 -58.63
CA GLU A 978 32.72 2.84 -58.23
C GLU A 978 33.89 3.30 -59.12
N THR A 979 33.70 4.41 -59.82
CA THR A 979 34.80 5.05 -60.55
C THR A 979 35.74 5.69 -59.54
N VAL A 980 36.82 4.96 -59.24
CA VAL A 980 37.96 5.44 -58.46
C VAL A 980 38.90 6.20 -59.41
N ASP A 981 39.24 7.43 -59.05
CA ASP A 981 40.27 8.22 -59.73
C ASP A 981 41.66 7.53 -59.56
N ASP A 982 42.62 7.77 -60.46
CA ASP A 982 43.94 7.10 -60.49
C ASP A 982 44.80 7.24 -59.20
N GLU A 983 44.33 7.97 -58.18
CA GLU A 983 44.97 8.15 -56.87
C GLU A 983 44.16 7.60 -55.67
N GLY A 984 43.01 6.94 -55.89
CA GLY A 984 42.38 6.08 -54.86
C GLY A 984 41.45 6.76 -53.84
N TRP A 985 40.85 7.92 -54.12
CA TRP A 985 39.91 8.60 -53.21
C TRP A 985 38.50 8.75 -53.80
N SER A 986 37.46 8.59 -52.98
CA SER A 986 36.05 8.85 -53.34
C SER A 986 35.48 10.07 -52.57
N PRO A 987 34.58 10.88 -53.18
CA PRO A 987 34.02 12.07 -52.53
C PRO A 987 32.84 11.76 -51.60
N LEU A 988 32.84 12.36 -50.40
CA LEU A 988 31.76 12.25 -49.41
C LEU A 988 30.50 13.08 -49.79
N PRO A 989 29.27 12.57 -49.51
CA PRO A 989 28.03 13.31 -49.78
C PRO A 989 27.77 14.44 -48.77
N PRO A 990 27.03 15.50 -49.17
CA PRO A 990 26.80 16.69 -48.34
C PRO A 990 25.66 16.50 -47.31
N PRO A 991 25.70 17.21 -46.15
CA PRO A 991 24.69 17.09 -45.09
C PRO A 991 23.42 17.92 -45.37
N THR A 992 22.26 17.36 -45.04
CA THR A 992 20.92 17.98 -45.16
C THR A 992 20.43 18.56 -43.82
N ASN A 993 19.90 19.79 -43.85
CA ASN A 993 19.30 20.51 -42.72
C ASN A 993 17.79 20.25 -42.61
N GLU A 994 17.30 20.19 -41.36
CA GLU A 994 15.91 20.00 -40.93
C GLU A 994 15.01 21.23 -41.25
N ASP A 995 13.77 21.00 -41.73
CA ASP A 995 12.55 21.75 -41.31
C ASP A 995 11.25 21.15 -41.92
N ALA A 996 10.32 20.78 -41.03
CA ALA A 996 8.88 20.43 -41.15
C ALA A 996 8.44 18.99 -41.53
N PRO A 997 7.23 18.55 -41.09
CA PRO A 997 6.63 18.52 -39.76
C PRO A 997 6.47 17.08 -39.21
N VAL A 998 6.39 16.96 -37.89
CA VAL A 998 6.49 15.71 -37.11
C VAL A 998 5.26 14.81 -37.28
N SER A 999 5.44 13.68 -37.97
CA SER A 999 4.68 12.44 -37.71
C SER A 999 5.60 11.51 -36.93
N GLU A 1000 5.15 11.10 -35.76
CA GLU A 1000 5.85 10.15 -34.89
C GLU A 1000 6.07 8.82 -35.61
N VAL A 1001 7.31 8.58 -36.02
CA VAL A 1001 7.84 7.24 -36.25
C VAL A 1001 8.96 7.06 -35.25
N VAL A 1002 8.78 6.05 -34.42
CA VAL A 1002 9.70 5.55 -33.42
C VAL A 1002 11.05 5.28 -34.07
N ALA A 1003 12.05 6.07 -33.68
CA ALA A 1003 13.44 5.79 -33.97
C ALA A 1003 13.89 4.58 -33.13
N THR A 1004 14.01 3.42 -33.77
CA THR A 1004 14.94 2.37 -33.36
C THR A 1004 16.35 2.83 -33.75
N ASN A 1005 17.10 3.31 -32.76
CA ASN A 1005 18.55 3.39 -32.87
C ASN A 1005 19.12 1.96 -32.79
N GLU A 1006 19.47 1.39 -33.94
CA GLU A 1006 20.58 0.44 -34.02
C GLU A 1006 21.82 1.22 -34.47
N SER A 1007 22.72 1.47 -33.51
CA SER A 1007 24.11 1.74 -33.79
C SER A 1007 24.89 0.46 -33.56
N SER A 1008 25.36 -0.11 -34.66
CA SER A 1008 26.64 -0.82 -34.85
C SER A 1008 27.42 -1.25 -33.60
N THR A 1009 27.47 -2.57 -33.42
CA THR A 1009 28.65 -3.40 -33.10
C THR A 1009 29.93 -2.69 -32.62
N GLY A 1010 30.42 -3.17 -31.47
CA GLY A 1010 31.86 -3.13 -31.16
C GLY A 1010 32.26 -2.53 -29.82
N THR A 1011 31.74 -3.05 -28.71
CA THR A 1011 32.50 -3.20 -27.46
C THR A 1011 31.85 -4.32 -26.68
N ASP A 1012 32.59 -5.39 -26.38
CA ASP A 1012 32.19 -6.40 -25.41
C ASP A 1012 31.60 -5.70 -24.18
N SER A 1013 30.38 -6.09 -23.82
CA SER A 1013 29.63 -5.37 -22.82
C SER A 1013 30.38 -5.49 -21.49
N LEU A 1014 30.63 -4.36 -20.82
CA LEU A 1014 31.17 -4.31 -19.46
C LEU A 1014 30.31 -5.12 -18.47
N GLU A 1015 29.09 -5.49 -18.88
CA GLU A 1015 28.15 -6.35 -18.16
C GLU A 1015 28.47 -7.84 -18.34
N ASP A 1016 28.90 -8.28 -19.52
CA ASP A 1016 29.38 -9.65 -19.75
C ASP A 1016 30.77 -9.88 -19.13
N GLU A 1017 31.66 -8.88 -19.21
CA GLU A 1017 32.94 -8.91 -18.47
C GLU A 1017 32.70 -8.89 -16.95
N ARG A 1018 31.71 -8.14 -16.46
CA ARG A 1018 31.31 -8.18 -15.03
C ARG A 1018 30.67 -9.49 -14.64
N ALA A 1019 29.82 -10.07 -15.48
CA ALA A 1019 29.20 -11.36 -15.22
C ALA A 1019 30.23 -12.49 -15.21
N GLN A 1020 31.24 -12.43 -16.09
CA GLN A 1020 32.37 -13.35 -16.08
C GLN A 1020 33.29 -13.12 -14.87
N LEU A 1021 33.55 -11.88 -14.47
CA LEU A 1021 34.33 -11.56 -13.26
C LEU A 1021 33.58 -11.92 -11.96
N GLU A 1022 32.25 -11.80 -11.91
CA GLU A 1022 31.41 -12.25 -10.79
C GLU A 1022 31.34 -13.78 -10.74
N ALA A 1023 31.27 -14.45 -11.89
CA ALA A 1023 31.35 -15.91 -11.97
C ALA A 1023 32.74 -16.43 -11.56
N GLU A 1024 33.82 -15.76 -11.96
CA GLU A 1024 35.18 -16.07 -11.52
C GLU A 1024 35.40 -15.75 -10.05
N LEU A 1025 34.83 -14.67 -9.50
CA LEU A 1025 34.86 -14.35 -8.07
C LEU A 1025 34.06 -15.38 -7.25
N ALA A 1026 32.88 -15.80 -7.72
CA ALA A 1026 32.10 -16.86 -7.09
C ALA A 1026 32.86 -18.20 -7.11
N ARG A 1027 33.59 -18.49 -8.20
CA ARG A 1027 34.47 -19.66 -8.29
C ARG A 1027 35.70 -19.54 -7.39
N LEU A 1028 36.31 -18.35 -7.26
CA LEU A 1028 37.44 -18.08 -6.36
C LEU A 1028 37.02 -18.09 -4.88
N ASP A 1029 35.79 -17.69 -4.54
CA ASP A 1029 35.22 -17.79 -3.19
C ASP A 1029 34.80 -19.23 -2.85
N ALA A 1030 34.32 -20.00 -3.83
CA ALA A 1030 34.16 -21.45 -3.69
C ALA A 1030 35.53 -22.15 -3.48
N GLU A 1031 36.57 -21.75 -4.22
CA GLU A 1031 37.92 -22.29 -4.02
C GLU A 1031 38.58 -21.79 -2.71
N ARG A 1032 38.28 -20.57 -2.24
CA ARG A 1032 38.73 -20.06 -0.93
C ARG A 1032 38.02 -20.74 0.23
N SER A 1033 36.72 -21.00 0.13
CA SER A 1033 35.98 -21.75 1.16
C SER A 1033 36.45 -23.20 1.26
N HIS A 1034 36.83 -23.83 0.13
CA HIS A 1034 37.49 -25.14 0.13
C HIS A 1034 38.92 -25.11 0.70
N ARG A 1035 39.68 -24.01 0.56
CA ARG A 1035 41.00 -23.84 1.24
C ARG A 1035 40.89 -23.53 2.73
N ILE A 1036 39.83 -22.84 3.18
CA ILE A 1036 39.54 -22.60 4.60
C ILE A 1036 39.11 -23.91 5.30
N ALA A 1037 38.49 -24.85 4.59
CA ALA A 1037 38.12 -26.17 5.11
C ALA A 1037 39.31 -27.15 5.22
N HIS A 1038 40.45 -26.86 4.58
CA HIS A 1038 41.63 -27.75 4.56
C HIS A 1038 42.93 -26.99 4.80
N THR A 1039 43.08 -26.33 5.95
CA THR A 1039 44.37 -26.22 6.65
C THR A 1039 44.13 -26.16 8.16
N PRO A 1040 44.89 -26.91 8.99
CA PRO A 1040 44.55 -27.16 10.38
C PRO A 1040 44.93 -25.96 11.27
N ALA A 1041 43.96 -25.43 12.01
CA ALA A 1041 44.24 -24.48 13.09
C ALA A 1041 44.39 -25.23 14.43
N PRO A 1042 45.35 -24.80 15.28
CA PRO A 1042 45.79 -25.54 16.46
C PRO A 1042 44.82 -25.39 17.65
N ALA A 1043 44.89 -26.37 18.55
CA ALA A 1043 44.07 -26.51 19.75
C ALA A 1043 44.26 -25.41 20.82
N SER A 1044 43.15 -24.97 21.44
CA SER A 1044 42.99 -24.67 22.88
C SER A 1044 41.57 -24.11 23.12
N SER A 1045 40.59 -24.91 23.56
CA SER A 1045 40.23 -25.25 24.96
C SER A 1045 39.12 -24.37 25.58
N GLY A 1046 37.99 -24.99 25.96
CA GLY A 1046 37.42 -24.73 27.28
C GLY A 1046 36.00 -24.17 27.45
N ALA A 1047 35.08 -24.20 26.48
CA ALA A 1047 33.71 -23.68 26.69
C ALA A 1047 32.57 -24.70 26.47
N ASP A 1048 32.76 -25.75 25.65
CA ASP A 1048 31.66 -26.66 25.28
C ASP A 1048 31.34 -27.73 26.33
N THR A 1049 32.14 -27.87 27.39
CA THR A 1049 31.83 -28.77 28.51
C THR A 1049 30.70 -28.23 29.40
N ALA A 1050 30.43 -26.92 29.37
CA ALA A 1050 29.36 -26.31 30.15
C ALA A 1050 27.98 -26.45 29.46
N LEU A 1051 27.96 -26.55 28.13
CA LEU A 1051 26.76 -26.76 27.33
C LEU A 1051 26.27 -28.21 27.41
N ALA A 1052 27.18 -29.18 27.36
CA ALA A 1052 26.85 -30.60 27.52
C ALA A 1052 26.30 -30.94 28.93
N ASP A 1053 26.81 -30.28 29.98
CA ASP A 1053 26.35 -30.46 31.38
C ASP A 1053 25.01 -29.74 31.66
N LEU A 1054 24.62 -28.80 30.78
CA LEU A 1054 23.30 -28.13 30.81
C LEU A 1054 22.25 -28.93 30.05
N GLU A 1055 22.60 -29.50 28.90
CA GLU A 1055 21.73 -30.38 28.12
C GLU A 1055 21.40 -31.68 28.89
N SER A 1056 22.35 -32.24 29.65
CA SER A 1056 22.08 -33.40 30.52
C SER A 1056 21.24 -33.07 31.76
N ARG A 1057 21.23 -31.80 32.21
CA ARG A 1057 20.40 -31.35 33.34
C ARG A 1057 18.99 -30.97 32.91
N LEU A 1058 18.79 -30.64 31.63
CA LEU A 1058 17.50 -30.34 31.02
C LEU A 1058 16.78 -31.58 30.47
N SER A 1059 17.50 -32.69 30.25
CA SER A 1059 16.89 -33.96 29.79
C SER A 1059 16.16 -34.76 30.88
N ASP A 1060 16.38 -34.44 32.17
CA ASP A 1060 15.87 -35.22 33.32
C ASP A 1060 14.75 -34.52 34.11
N ILE A 1061 14.13 -33.47 33.56
CA ILE A 1061 12.91 -32.88 34.13
C ILE A 1061 11.75 -33.22 33.20
N GLU A 1062 11.01 -34.28 33.56
CA GLU A 1062 9.81 -34.76 32.88
C GLU A 1062 8.69 -33.69 32.88
N PHE A 1063 8.00 -33.59 31.74
CA PHE A 1063 6.82 -32.77 31.48
C PHE A 1063 5.59 -33.17 32.30
#